data_AF-A0AAV2LP86-F1
#
_entry.id   AF-A0AAV2LP86-F1
#
_cell.length_a   1.000
_cell.length_b   1.000
_cell.length_c   1.000
_cell.angle_alpha   90.00
_cell.angle_beta   90.00
_cell.angle_gamma   90.00
#
_symmetry.space_group_name_H-M   'P 1'
#
loop_
_entity.id
_entity.type
_entity.pdbx_description
1 polymer ?
#
loop_
_entity_poly.entity_id
_entity_poly.type
_entity_poly.pdbx_seq_one_letter_code
_entity_poly.pdbx_strand_id
1 'polypeptide(L)'
;MPLWIESQTFQHSGQRSAPVPGACALSCDHRWHELHTVHTGRGHGRLPTASFALIVARMNIPEFLLQVSIVAIGVVSLLTNFSVVLCFTQSSELRSHVPAIFILNLSFSNILLTVINMPATLLGVAQGDKPFGDLFCRGVACAETFLTTNAMWSMAALSMDRWIAVVFPLSYSSKMRYRDALLIVAYSWLHSGTFSLTQLLMDWGGFSHTYASCTVHLDSDAASSRSSFATFTAVFHGSTFAVCLLVLCFAYVKVLRVARFHCKRIDVITVQTLLLLVDIHPSVKERCLAQQKKRRQRATKKIFIFIGSFVLFFSPYVLTRLVELLPSVYIPRYWGISSKCLTYAKASTDPFVYCLLRQQYRRALVSVICRILRQDHYKLSAHSAHSSTLDTTEDNYSWSAPQRPCSPQDELYGRCNNYVFEERSQCTEMNLGYCTDLEYSRTIFPNILGHRTRVEAESGAEYLLLSVIHGLLNGECSPELRLVGCSVLASPCQNNRMVKPCRSSCEALKKDCAHAFEAIEMAWPYFLDCDRFFGSDQEGCFDPLAGLRARQELALSSLSPEEPSTIIQFTYTSNAQMYSLLRRTAAKCSHISHVYSIGRSTEGRDLLVIEFSKNPGKHDLLEPEIKLVGNMHGNEVLGRQMILYLAQYLCSEYILGNQRIQTLLNSTRIHLLASMNPDGYELAASEGHLLNGWTNGRTNAQNIDLNRNFPDLTSVYYRNRRSRHYRTDHIPIPDAYWFGKVAPETYAVMKWMRSLPFVQSASLHGGELVVSYPFDFSRHVHEERMFSPTPDEQIFKQLARTYADAHATMSNNDTNRCGASFQRTRGIINGALWYSFAGGMSDFNYLHTNCFEITVELGCDKFPSEAELYPEWKSNKESLLSFMESVHRGVKGVVQDLDGNGIKGATISVRGIRKDVATAEDGDYWRLLNPGTHILTAAAKGFSKVTKRVHIPHNMNKAGRVDFVLEKVPVEPDIDDHLFPTDDTWDRFDPYNQFERVTEPGLGEEIERQEKPWWWTYFSQSGITPPNWLLRHI
;
A
#
# COMPACT_ATOMS: atom_id res chain seq x y z
N MET A 1 12.14 -54.25 -0.51
CA MET A 1 12.26 -54.74 -1.89
C MET A 1 13.62 -54.33 -2.45
N PRO A 2 14.57 -55.27 -2.65
CA PRO A 2 15.83 -55.03 -3.36
C PRO A 2 16.03 -55.96 -4.59
N LEU A 3 16.45 -55.40 -5.73
CA LEU A 3 16.86 -56.05 -7.01
C LEU A 3 17.52 -54.94 -7.89
N TRP A 4 18.52 -55.10 -8.77
CA TRP A 4 19.56 -56.12 -9.08
C TRP A 4 20.94 -55.37 -8.98
N ILE A 5 22.18 -55.91 -8.98
CA ILE A 5 22.84 -57.17 -9.40
C ILE A 5 23.17 -57.31 -10.91
N GLU A 6 24.39 -56.93 -11.32
CA GLU A 6 25.28 -57.59 -12.33
C GLU A 6 26.52 -56.71 -12.63
N SER A 7 27.60 -57.21 -13.25
CA SER A 7 28.69 -58.04 -12.67
C SER A 7 29.78 -58.32 -13.71
N GLN A 8 31.07 -58.32 -13.35
CA GLN A 8 32.11 -59.19 -13.95
C GLN A 8 33.44 -59.16 -13.17
N THR A 9 34.28 -60.20 -13.34
CA THR A 9 35.41 -60.56 -12.47
C THR A 9 36.48 -61.40 -13.19
N PHE A 10 37.78 -61.22 -12.90
CA PHE A 10 38.89 -62.22 -13.00
C PHE A 10 40.11 -61.64 -12.23
N GLN A 11 40.49 -62.12 -11.02
CA GLN A 11 41.31 -63.30 -10.64
C GLN A 11 42.86 -63.19 -10.81
N HIS A 12 43.58 -63.35 -9.68
CA HIS A 12 44.77 -64.22 -9.38
C HIS A 12 45.95 -64.41 -10.39
N SER A 13 47.21 -64.76 -10.01
CA SER A 13 47.97 -64.80 -8.72
C SER A 13 49.43 -65.29 -8.91
N GLY A 14 50.36 -65.01 -7.97
CA GLY A 14 51.70 -65.66 -7.84
C GLY A 14 52.85 -64.98 -8.62
N GLN A 15 54.12 -64.76 -8.20
CA GLN A 15 54.96 -64.95 -6.98
C GLN A 15 56.18 -65.92 -7.16
N ARG A 16 57.40 -65.42 -6.83
CA ARG A 16 58.74 -66.08 -6.73
C ARG A 16 59.47 -66.33 -8.07
N SER A 17 60.81 -66.46 -8.18
CA SER A 17 61.88 -66.65 -7.16
C SER A 17 63.31 -66.17 -7.55
N ALA A 18 64.03 -65.53 -6.60
CA ALA A 18 65.48 -65.68 -6.25
C ALA A 18 66.60 -65.43 -7.32
N PRO A 19 67.93 -65.38 -6.98
CA PRO A 19 68.62 -65.48 -5.67
C PRO A 19 69.59 -64.28 -5.34
N VAL A 20 70.50 -64.47 -4.37
CA VAL A 20 71.34 -63.50 -3.58
C VAL A 20 72.59 -64.28 -3.03
N PRO A 21 73.79 -63.73 -2.63
CA PRO A 21 74.25 -62.34 -2.34
C PRO A 21 75.63 -61.90 -2.96
N GLY A 22 76.16 -60.73 -2.57
CA GLY A 22 77.50 -60.66 -1.90
C GLY A 22 78.62 -59.68 -2.36
N ALA A 23 79.10 -58.82 -1.43
CA ALA A 23 80.48 -58.28 -1.28
C ALA A 23 81.12 -57.40 -2.41
N CYS A 24 82.17 -56.57 -2.24
CA CYS A 24 82.91 -55.85 -1.15
C CYS A 24 83.95 -54.89 -1.84
N ALA A 25 84.72 -53.95 -1.25
CA ALA A 25 84.68 -53.10 -0.03
C ALA A 25 85.89 -52.10 -0.06
N LEU A 26 86.05 -51.24 0.97
CA LEU A 26 87.23 -50.35 1.26
C LEU A 26 87.42 -49.12 0.31
N SER A 27 88.07 -47.99 0.70
CA SER A 27 88.84 -47.65 1.92
C SER A 27 88.72 -46.16 2.36
N CYS A 28 89.48 -45.79 3.41
CA CYS A 28 89.56 -44.54 4.19
C CYS A 28 90.19 -43.32 3.43
N ASP A 29 90.48 -42.11 4.00
CA ASP A 29 90.76 -41.76 5.41
C ASP A 29 90.71 -40.24 5.80
N HIS A 30 90.85 -39.99 7.13
CA HIS A 30 91.31 -38.83 7.96
C HIS A 30 91.42 -37.35 7.43
N ARG A 31 91.46 -36.27 8.27
CA ARG A 31 90.98 -35.88 9.63
C ARG A 31 91.48 -34.42 9.94
N TRP A 32 90.91 -33.72 10.96
CA TRP A 32 91.43 -32.51 11.68
C TRP A 32 91.28 -31.13 10.98
N HIS A 33 91.29 -29.94 11.64
CA HIS A 33 91.18 -29.53 13.06
C HIS A 33 90.53 -28.12 13.22
N GLU A 34 89.79 -27.93 14.32
CA GLU A 34 89.50 -26.75 15.18
C GLU A 34 89.83 -25.25 14.89
N LEU A 35 88.83 -24.41 15.27
CA LEU A 35 88.85 -23.24 16.21
C LEU A 35 89.38 -21.80 15.89
N HIS A 36 88.66 -20.86 16.55
CA HIS A 36 89.08 -19.61 17.24
C HIS A 36 89.03 -18.20 16.59
N THR A 37 88.44 -17.26 17.38
CA THR A 37 88.67 -15.80 17.46
C THR A 37 88.31 -14.88 16.28
N VAL A 38 88.18 -13.54 16.43
CA VAL A 38 87.43 -12.65 17.36
C VAL A 38 87.63 -11.18 16.88
N HIS A 39 86.61 -10.32 17.01
CA HIS A 39 86.62 -8.84 16.85
C HIS A 39 87.65 -8.12 15.94
N THR A 40 87.17 -7.40 14.92
CA THR A 40 87.07 -5.91 14.87
C THR A 40 86.65 -5.41 13.47
N GLY A 41 86.12 -4.18 13.36
CA GLY A 41 85.92 -3.49 12.07
C GLY A 41 84.68 -2.58 12.00
N ARG A 42 84.87 -1.25 12.08
CA ARG A 42 83.87 -0.26 11.65
C ARG A 42 84.06 0.02 10.15
N GLY A 43 82.97 0.04 9.38
CA GLY A 43 82.96 0.50 7.98
C GLY A 43 81.56 0.95 7.57
N HIS A 44 81.44 2.11 6.91
CA HIS A 44 80.15 2.65 6.49
C HIS A 44 79.70 2.11 5.11
N GLY A 45 78.39 1.84 5.01
CA GLY A 45 77.58 2.30 3.88
C GLY A 45 77.68 1.55 2.55
N ARG A 46 76.82 0.54 2.38
CA ARG A 46 76.04 0.26 1.14
C ARG A 46 74.91 -0.72 1.45
N LEU A 47 73.76 -0.57 0.81
CA LEU A 47 72.64 -1.52 0.94
C LEU A 47 72.96 -2.81 0.16
N PRO A 48 72.79 -4.01 0.75
CA PRO A 48 72.80 -5.25 0.00
C PRO A 48 71.38 -5.53 -0.56
N THR A 49 71.11 -5.04 -1.77
CA THR A 49 69.89 -5.42 -2.53
C THR A 49 69.82 -6.92 -2.86
N ALA A 50 70.91 -7.67 -2.63
CA ALA A 50 71.01 -9.11 -2.84
C ALA A 50 70.09 -9.97 -1.94
N SER A 51 69.65 -9.49 -0.78
CA SER A 51 68.80 -10.29 0.12
C SER A 51 67.45 -10.67 -0.49
N PHE A 52 66.88 -9.85 -1.37
CA PHE A 52 65.54 -10.11 -1.94
C PHE A 52 65.53 -11.33 -2.89
N ALA A 53 66.58 -11.52 -3.68
CA ALA A 53 66.71 -12.67 -4.58
C ALA A 53 66.91 -13.98 -3.81
N LEU A 54 67.62 -13.94 -2.68
CA LEU A 54 67.90 -15.10 -1.83
C LEU A 54 66.68 -15.55 -1.01
N ILE A 55 65.76 -14.64 -0.70
CA ILE A 55 64.46 -14.97 -0.08
C ILE A 55 63.58 -15.76 -1.06
N VAL A 56 63.49 -15.31 -2.32
CA VAL A 56 62.68 -15.98 -3.36
C VAL A 56 63.16 -17.42 -3.62
N ALA A 57 64.48 -17.66 -3.55
CA ALA A 57 65.11 -18.96 -3.82
C ALA A 57 64.81 -20.07 -2.79
N ARG A 58 64.03 -19.80 -1.73
CA ARG A 58 63.62 -20.80 -0.70
C ARG A 58 62.11 -20.84 -0.41
N MET A 59 61.27 -20.21 -1.22
CA MET A 59 59.84 -20.14 -0.94
C MET A 59 59.10 -21.43 -1.28
N ASN A 60 58.40 -22.02 -0.31
CA ASN A 60 57.37 -23.01 -0.57
C ASN A 60 56.28 -22.36 -1.46
N ILE A 61 55.97 -22.97 -2.61
CA ILE A 61 54.98 -22.44 -3.56
C ILE A 61 53.63 -22.11 -2.88
N PRO A 62 53.07 -22.93 -1.96
CA PRO A 62 51.85 -22.58 -1.22
C PRO A 62 51.99 -21.32 -0.34
N GLU A 63 53.14 -21.09 0.29
CA GLU A 63 53.35 -19.93 1.17
C GLU A 63 53.50 -18.64 0.34
N PHE A 64 54.18 -18.69 -0.80
CA PHE A 64 54.20 -17.58 -1.77
C PHE A 64 52.78 -17.23 -2.27
N LEU A 65 52.00 -18.22 -2.68
CA LEU A 65 50.61 -18.01 -3.14
C LEU A 65 49.71 -17.41 -2.03
N LEU A 66 49.90 -17.82 -0.78
CA LEU A 66 49.17 -17.26 0.37
C LEU A 66 49.57 -15.81 0.65
N GLN A 67 50.87 -15.47 0.62
CA GLN A 67 51.35 -14.09 0.79
C GLN A 67 50.80 -13.17 -0.31
N VAL A 68 50.88 -13.58 -1.57
CA VAL A 68 50.32 -12.83 -2.72
C VAL A 68 48.79 -12.67 -2.57
N SER A 69 48.09 -13.70 -2.11
CA SER A 69 46.64 -13.64 -1.88
C SER A 69 46.26 -12.63 -0.77
N ILE A 70 47.00 -12.60 0.35
CA ILE A 70 46.78 -11.64 1.44
C ILE A 70 47.00 -10.20 0.95
N VAL A 71 48.08 -9.95 0.19
CA VAL A 71 48.35 -8.62 -0.39
C VAL A 71 47.25 -8.20 -1.37
N ALA A 72 46.82 -9.10 -2.26
CA ALA A 72 45.75 -8.82 -3.22
C ALA A 72 44.41 -8.51 -2.54
N ILE A 73 44.01 -9.31 -1.54
CA ILE A 73 42.80 -9.07 -0.73
C ILE A 73 42.88 -7.71 -0.03
N GLY A 74 44.04 -7.39 0.58
CA GLY A 74 44.24 -6.13 1.29
C GLY A 74 44.16 -4.90 0.39
N VAL A 75 44.86 -4.92 -0.76
CA VAL A 75 44.82 -3.82 -1.75
C VAL A 75 43.39 -3.59 -2.25
N VAL A 76 42.67 -4.66 -2.60
CA VAL A 76 41.26 -4.54 -3.04
C VAL A 76 40.36 -4.03 -1.90
N SER A 77 40.54 -4.50 -0.67
CA SER A 77 39.72 -4.04 0.47
C SER A 77 39.93 -2.55 0.80
N LEU A 78 41.18 -2.06 0.80
CA LEU A 78 41.47 -0.65 1.02
C LEU A 78 40.86 0.22 -0.08
N LEU A 79 41.16 -0.08 -1.36
CA LEU A 79 40.65 0.70 -2.49
C LEU A 79 39.12 0.77 -2.49
N THR A 80 38.45 -0.35 -2.19
CA THR A 80 36.98 -0.42 -2.27
C THR A 80 36.28 0.21 -1.08
N ASN A 81 36.73 -0.02 0.17
CA ASN A 81 36.12 0.61 1.35
C ASN A 81 36.47 2.11 1.45
N PHE A 82 37.66 2.54 1.03
CA PHE A 82 37.99 3.96 0.91
C PHE A 82 37.11 4.64 -0.15
N SER A 83 36.86 3.98 -1.28
CA SER A 83 35.91 4.47 -2.30
C SER A 83 34.49 4.65 -1.74
N VAL A 84 34.04 3.75 -0.86
CA VAL A 84 32.75 3.87 -0.15
C VAL A 84 32.73 5.13 0.70
N VAL A 85 33.72 5.31 1.58
CA VAL A 85 33.83 6.50 2.45
C VAL A 85 33.86 7.79 1.61
N LEU A 86 34.65 7.82 0.52
CA LEU A 86 34.72 8.95 -0.40
C LEU A 86 33.35 9.30 -0.99
N CYS A 87 32.58 8.32 -1.47
CA CYS A 87 31.22 8.55 -1.99
C CYS A 87 30.27 9.13 -0.93
N PHE A 88 30.35 8.68 0.33
CA PHE A 88 29.55 9.25 1.42
C PHE A 88 29.99 10.65 1.84
N THR A 89 31.29 10.99 1.79
CA THR A 89 31.73 12.38 2.04
C THR A 89 31.18 13.35 0.97
N GLN A 90 31.29 12.98 -0.32
CA GLN A 90 30.92 13.84 -1.44
C GLN A 90 29.40 13.93 -1.71
N SER A 91 28.58 13.04 -1.15
CA SER A 91 27.13 13.04 -1.33
C SER A 91 26.39 13.30 -0.03
N SER A 92 25.56 14.35 -0.01
CA SER A 92 24.57 14.60 1.05
C SER A 92 23.38 13.63 0.95
N GLU A 93 22.92 13.32 -0.28
CA GLU A 93 21.83 12.36 -0.54
C GLU A 93 22.12 10.96 0.04
N LEU A 94 23.35 10.46 -0.11
CA LEU A 94 23.73 9.18 0.49
C LEU A 94 23.71 9.24 2.03
N ARG A 95 24.03 10.39 2.63
CA ARG A 95 24.05 10.59 4.09
C ARG A 95 22.68 10.89 4.70
N SER A 96 21.70 11.36 3.94
CA SER A 96 20.33 11.62 4.44
C SER A 96 19.49 10.36 4.66
N HIS A 97 20.01 9.18 4.31
CA HIS A 97 19.37 7.89 4.58
C HIS A 97 20.05 7.17 5.75
N VAL A 98 19.28 6.79 6.77
CA VAL A 98 19.71 6.04 7.97
C VAL A 98 20.68 4.86 7.72
N PRO A 99 20.58 4.05 6.65
CA PRO A 99 21.49 2.93 6.41
C PRO A 99 22.96 3.35 6.17
N ALA A 100 23.22 4.64 5.93
CA ALA A 100 24.56 5.20 5.85
C ALA A 100 25.39 4.88 7.10
N ILE A 101 24.78 4.92 8.29
CA ILE A 101 25.45 4.64 9.56
C ILE A 101 26.06 3.24 9.57
N PHE A 102 25.29 2.22 9.19
CA PHE A 102 25.74 0.83 9.19
C PHE A 102 26.82 0.56 8.13
N ILE A 103 26.70 1.19 6.94
CA ILE A 103 27.69 1.06 5.87
C ILE A 103 29.02 1.73 6.27
N LEU A 104 28.97 2.91 6.88
CA LEU A 104 30.16 3.62 7.36
C LEU A 104 30.85 2.88 8.51
N ASN A 105 30.10 2.37 9.50
CA ASN A 105 30.65 1.55 10.59
C ASN A 105 31.39 0.31 10.05
N LEU A 106 30.81 -0.38 9.07
CA LEU A 106 31.41 -1.56 8.45
C LEU A 106 32.64 -1.21 7.61
N SER A 107 32.57 -0.21 6.72
CA SER A 107 33.71 0.16 5.89
C SER A 107 34.88 0.72 6.71
N PHE A 108 34.61 1.43 7.81
CA PHE A 108 35.65 1.81 8.77
C PHE A 108 36.29 0.59 9.44
N SER A 109 35.47 -0.38 9.90
CA SER A 109 35.96 -1.63 10.49
C SER A 109 36.80 -2.45 9.51
N ASN A 110 36.38 -2.54 8.24
CA ASN A 110 37.11 -3.23 7.17
C ASN A 110 38.47 -2.56 6.87
N ILE A 111 38.52 -1.21 6.85
CA ILE A 111 39.78 -0.46 6.67
C ILE A 111 40.73 -0.76 7.83
N LEU A 112 40.27 -0.70 9.09
CA LEU A 112 41.11 -1.03 10.25
C LEU A 112 41.60 -2.48 10.22
N LEU A 113 40.74 -3.45 9.88
CA LEU A 113 41.11 -4.87 9.75
C LEU A 113 42.21 -5.06 8.69
N THR A 114 42.14 -4.29 7.61
CA THR A 114 43.10 -4.35 6.50
C THR A 114 44.41 -3.61 6.79
N VAL A 115 44.41 -2.55 7.61
CA VAL A 115 45.62 -1.83 8.02
C VAL A 115 46.35 -2.54 9.17
N ILE A 116 45.62 -3.19 10.10
CA ILE A 116 46.19 -3.77 11.32
C ILE A 116 46.45 -5.28 11.15
N ASN A 117 45.42 -6.05 10.81
CA ASN A 117 45.46 -7.51 10.95
C ASN A 117 46.01 -8.23 9.71
N MET A 118 45.73 -7.73 8.51
CA MET A 118 46.26 -8.34 7.28
C MET A 118 47.79 -8.20 7.16
N PRO A 119 48.43 -7.06 7.47
CA PRO A 119 49.90 -6.95 7.42
C PRO A 119 50.59 -7.73 8.52
N ALA A 120 50.01 -7.78 9.73
CA ALA A 120 50.51 -8.64 10.81
C ALA A 120 50.45 -10.13 10.44
N THR A 121 49.40 -10.57 9.74
CA THR A 121 49.30 -11.94 9.20
C THR A 121 50.30 -12.19 8.07
N LEU A 122 50.48 -11.22 7.17
CA LEU A 122 51.49 -11.31 6.09
C LEU A 122 52.91 -11.49 6.65
N LEU A 123 53.26 -10.71 7.68
CA LEU A 123 54.53 -10.85 8.40
C LEU A 123 54.64 -12.20 9.11
N GLY A 124 53.59 -12.67 9.79
CA GLY A 124 53.56 -14.00 10.41
C GLY A 124 53.74 -15.17 9.42
N VAL A 125 53.23 -15.05 8.19
CA VAL A 125 53.47 -16.01 7.11
C VAL A 125 54.90 -15.89 6.54
N ALA A 126 55.48 -14.69 6.49
CA ALA A 126 56.82 -14.45 5.95
C ALA A 126 57.96 -14.76 6.94
N GLN A 127 57.73 -14.58 8.25
CA GLN A 127 58.72 -14.79 9.32
C GLN A 127 58.53 -16.15 10.01
N GLY A 128 57.33 -16.74 9.96
CA GLY A 128 56.98 -17.99 10.65
C GLY A 128 56.65 -17.84 12.14
N ASP A 129 56.92 -16.66 12.70
CA ASP A 129 56.86 -16.29 14.12
C ASP A 129 56.12 -14.94 14.31
N LYS A 130 55.90 -14.53 15.56
CA LYS A 130 55.10 -13.37 15.97
C LYS A 130 55.70 -12.01 15.53
N PRO A 131 54.96 -11.18 14.78
CA PRO A 131 55.45 -9.86 14.37
C PRO A 131 55.58 -8.92 15.57
N PHE A 132 56.71 -8.23 15.68
CA PHE A 132 56.99 -7.17 16.67
C PHE A 132 56.78 -7.52 18.16
N GLY A 133 56.77 -8.82 18.50
CA GLY A 133 56.71 -9.31 19.89
C GLY A 133 55.32 -9.35 20.52
N ASP A 134 55.26 -9.87 21.75
CA ASP A 134 54.01 -10.31 22.40
C ASP A 134 53.00 -9.19 22.65
N LEU A 135 53.45 -8.00 23.06
CA LEU A 135 52.55 -6.87 23.30
C LEU A 135 51.83 -6.40 22.02
N PHE A 136 52.56 -6.34 20.90
CA PHE A 136 51.96 -6.04 19.59
C PHE A 136 51.00 -7.16 19.19
N CYS A 137 51.40 -8.42 19.38
CA CYS A 137 50.59 -9.57 19.01
C CYS A 137 49.27 -9.65 19.79
N ARG A 138 49.29 -9.42 21.12
CA ARG A 138 48.11 -9.30 21.98
C ARG A 138 47.18 -8.17 21.51
N GLY A 139 47.74 -7.01 21.15
CA GLY A 139 46.99 -5.89 20.58
C GLY A 139 46.31 -6.23 19.24
N VAL A 140 47.03 -6.86 18.30
CA VAL A 140 46.49 -7.32 17.01
C VAL A 140 45.41 -8.38 17.22
N ALA A 141 45.61 -9.32 18.14
CA ALA A 141 44.63 -10.37 18.47
C ALA A 141 43.33 -9.78 19.06
N CYS A 142 43.42 -8.76 19.91
CA CYS A 142 42.28 -8.02 20.43
C CYS A 142 41.55 -7.25 19.29
N ALA A 143 42.31 -6.59 18.40
CA ALA A 143 41.76 -5.88 17.25
C ALA A 143 41.04 -6.83 16.27
N GLU A 144 41.57 -8.03 16.01
CA GLU A 144 40.90 -9.02 15.16
C GLU A 144 39.51 -9.36 15.71
N THR A 145 39.44 -9.74 16.98
CA THR A 145 38.21 -10.14 17.66
C THR A 145 37.18 -9.02 17.67
N PHE A 146 37.60 -7.77 17.93
CA PHE A 146 36.69 -6.63 17.87
C PHE A 146 36.16 -6.38 16.45
N LEU A 147 37.04 -6.26 15.46
CA LEU A 147 36.70 -5.80 14.12
C LEU A 147 35.89 -6.83 13.32
N THR A 148 36.24 -8.12 13.44
CA THR A 148 35.48 -9.21 12.80
C THR A 148 34.07 -9.34 13.36
N THR A 149 33.92 -9.22 14.68
CA THR A 149 32.62 -9.26 15.38
C THR A 149 31.73 -8.08 15.03
N ASN A 150 32.29 -6.86 14.99
CA ASN A 150 31.55 -5.65 14.61
C ASN A 150 31.12 -5.72 13.13
N ALA A 151 31.92 -6.33 12.26
CA ALA A 151 31.57 -6.56 10.86
C ALA A 151 30.40 -7.55 10.70
N MET A 152 30.39 -8.65 11.46
CA MET A 152 29.28 -9.62 11.47
C MET A 152 27.96 -8.99 11.94
N TRP A 153 27.99 -8.23 13.03
CA TRP A 153 26.80 -7.52 13.52
C TRP A 153 26.33 -6.40 12.58
N SER A 154 27.24 -5.68 11.93
CA SER A 154 26.88 -4.65 10.93
C SER A 154 26.15 -5.27 9.72
N MET A 155 26.51 -6.48 9.31
CA MET A 155 25.78 -7.23 8.27
C MET A 155 24.36 -7.61 8.70
N ALA A 156 24.18 -8.02 9.97
CA ALA A 156 22.86 -8.30 10.53
C ALA A 156 22.00 -7.02 10.61
N ALA A 157 22.57 -5.89 11.05
CA ALA A 157 21.91 -4.58 11.08
C ALA A 157 21.45 -4.12 9.68
N LEU A 158 22.29 -4.27 8.66
CA LEU A 158 21.94 -3.97 7.26
C LEU A 158 20.78 -4.83 6.71
N SER A 159 20.62 -6.05 7.21
CA SER A 159 19.48 -6.91 6.86
C SER A 159 18.23 -6.56 7.65
N MET A 160 18.37 -6.17 8.92
CA MET A 160 17.28 -5.66 9.76
C MET A 160 16.66 -4.38 9.15
N ASP A 161 17.50 -3.40 8.80
CA ASP A 161 17.11 -2.20 8.02
C ASP A 161 16.34 -2.58 6.76
N ARG A 162 16.92 -3.49 5.95
CA ARG A 162 16.33 -3.87 4.67
C ARG A 162 14.99 -4.58 4.83
N TRP A 163 14.77 -5.31 5.93
CA TRP A 163 13.47 -5.88 6.25
C TRP A 163 12.45 -4.79 6.61
N ILE A 164 12.78 -3.88 7.52
CA ILE A 164 11.86 -2.81 7.95
C ILE A 164 11.50 -1.90 6.76
N ALA A 165 12.47 -1.51 5.93
CA ALA A 165 12.26 -0.67 4.75
C ALA A 165 11.39 -1.32 3.66
N VAL A 166 11.37 -2.66 3.56
CA VAL A 166 10.57 -3.39 2.54
C VAL A 166 9.18 -3.76 3.06
N VAL A 167 9.04 -4.01 4.37
CA VAL A 167 7.78 -4.48 4.97
C VAL A 167 6.94 -3.34 5.56
N PHE A 168 7.56 -2.20 5.90
CA PHE A 168 6.89 -1.05 6.47
C PHE A 168 7.27 0.27 5.75
N PRO A 169 7.16 0.37 4.41
CA PRO A 169 7.68 1.52 3.66
C PRO A 169 7.14 2.87 4.15
N LEU A 170 5.82 2.97 4.39
CA LEU A 170 5.16 4.21 4.84
C LEU A 170 5.42 4.56 6.32
N SER A 171 5.97 3.63 7.12
CA SER A 171 6.34 3.87 8.52
C SER A 171 7.83 3.63 8.81
N TYR A 172 8.66 3.57 7.77
CA TYR A 172 10.11 3.40 7.92
C TYR A 172 10.72 4.57 8.70
N SER A 173 10.34 5.80 8.37
CA SER A 173 10.78 7.02 9.05
C SER A 173 10.39 7.09 10.53
N SER A 174 9.28 6.46 10.94
CA SER A 174 8.83 6.45 12.33
C SER A 174 9.38 5.26 13.14
N LYS A 175 9.72 4.14 12.48
CA LYS A 175 10.24 2.89 13.07
C LYS A 175 11.76 2.70 13.02
N MET A 176 12.47 3.41 12.16
CA MET A 176 13.92 3.32 11.97
C MET A 176 14.49 4.74 11.88
N ARG A 177 14.69 5.37 13.04
CA ARG A 177 15.23 6.73 13.17
C ARG A 177 16.74 6.67 13.33
N TYR A 178 17.40 7.81 13.15
CA TYR A 178 18.84 7.97 13.41
C TYR A 178 19.25 7.53 14.83
N ARG A 179 18.40 7.77 15.84
CA ARG A 179 18.64 7.31 17.23
C ARG A 179 18.69 5.78 17.32
N ASP A 180 17.74 5.09 16.67
CA ASP A 180 17.62 3.64 16.71
C ASP A 180 18.80 2.96 16.00
N ALA A 181 19.24 3.52 14.88
CA ALA A 181 20.43 3.06 14.17
C ALA A 181 21.73 3.25 14.97
N LEU A 182 21.86 4.37 15.70
CA LEU A 182 22.99 4.59 16.61
C LEU A 182 22.98 3.61 17.79
N LEU A 183 21.80 3.28 18.35
CA LEU A 183 21.67 2.24 19.38
C LEU A 183 22.07 0.84 18.87
N ILE A 184 21.73 0.50 17.62
CA ILE A 184 22.12 -0.77 16.99
C ILE A 184 23.65 -0.85 16.79
N VAL A 185 24.32 0.24 16.42
CA VAL A 185 25.79 0.29 16.35
C VAL A 185 26.44 0.29 17.73
N ALA A 186 25.87 1.00 18.71
CA ALA A 186 26.35 0.95 20.09
C ALA A 186 26.27 -0.48 20.66
N TYR A 187 25.21 -1.23 20.34
CA TYR A 187 25.11 -2.66 20.67
C TYR A 187 26.18 -3.51 19.96
N SER A 188 26.45 -3.29 18.66
CA SER A 188 27.48 -4.05 17.95
C SER A 188 28.89 -3.78 18.50
N TRP A 189 29.17 -2.54 18.92
CA TRP A 189 30.40 -2.17 19.61
C TRP A 189 30.48 -2.79 21.01
N LEU A 190 29.39 -2.78 21.79
CA LEU A 190 29.33 -3.38 23.12
C LEU A 190 29.56 -4.89 23.10
N HIS A 191 28.89 -5.62 22.19
CA HIS A 191 29.08 -7.07 22.01
C HIS A 191 30.53 -7.37 21.61
N SER A 192 31.05 -6.67 20.60
CA SER A 192 32.41 -6.88 20.09
C SER A 192 33.48 -6.57 21.14
N GLY A 193 33.31 -5.44 21.86
CA GLY A 193 34.19 -5.00 22.94
C GLY A 193 34.18 -5.94 24.13
N THR A 194 33.03 -6.52 24.47
CA THR A 194 32.92 -7.49 25.58
C THR A 194 33.78 -8.73 25.32
N PHE A 195 33.71 -9.31 24.11
CA PHE A 195 34.52 -10.49 23.78
C PHE A 195 36.01 -10.18 23.62
N SER A 196 36.37 -9.05 22.97
CA SER A 196 37.79 -8.67 22.81
C SER A 196 38.45 -8.25 24.14
N LEU A 197 37.72 -7.57 25.03
CA LEU A 197 38.19 -7.25 26.37
C LEU A 197 38.33 -8.50 27.25
N THR A 198 37.38 -9.44 27.16
CA THR A 198 37.47 -10.73 27.90
C THR A 198 38.71 -11.52 27.47
N GLN A 199 38.98 -11.61 26.17
CA GLN A 199 40.19 -12.23 25.62
C GLN A 199 41.47 -11.55 26.17
N LEU A 200 41.49 -10.22 26.25
CA LEU A 200 42.65 -9.46 26.73
C LEU A 200 42.86 -9.61 28.24
N LEU A 201 41.79 -9.62 29.04
CA LEU A 201 41.84 -9.78 30.50
C LEU A 201 42.24 -11.19 30.93
N MET A 202 41.88 -12.21 30.15
CA MET A 202 42.20 -13.62 30.41
C MET A 202 43.52 -14.07 29.75
N ASP A 203 44.23 -13.15 29.09
CA ASP A 203 45.46 -13.35 28.32
C ASP A 203 45.37 -14.41 27.19
N TRP A 204 44.18 -14.60 26.62
CA TRP A 204 43.89 -15.57 25.55
C TRP A 204 44.20 -15.02 24.13
N GLY A 205 45.20 -14.16 24.00
CA GLY A 205 45.61 -13.52 22.75
C GLY A 205 47.08 -13.77 22.44
N GLY A 206 47.36 -14.58 21.41
CA GLY A 206 48.73 -15.01 21.09
C GLY A 206 48.92 -15.33 19.61
N PHE A 207 50.14 -15.72 19.25
CA PHE A 207 50.47 -16.11 17.87
C PHE A 207 50.19 -17.59 17.64
N SER A 208 49.23 -17.89 16.75
CA SER A 208 49.00 -19.28 16.35
C SER A 208 49.75 -19.61 15.07
N HIS A 209 50.70 -20.55 15.14
CA HIS A 209 51.41 -21.08 13.97
C HIS A 209 50.49 -21.78 12.95
N THR A 210 49.30 -22.23 13.38
CA THR A 210 48.23 -22.82 12.54
C THR A 210 47.57 -21.77 11.64
N TYR A 211 47.39 -20.55 12.15
CA TYR A 211 46.80 -19.43 11.43
C TYR A 211 47.85 -18.41 10.95
N ALA A 212 49.14 -18.66 11.21
CA ALA A 212 50.29 -17.77 10.99
C ALA A 212 50.04 -16.31 11.39
N SER A 213 49.35 -16.11 12.52
CA SER A 213 48.85 -14.78 12.91
C SER A 213 48.51 -14.69 14.39
N CYS A 214 48.52 -13.46 14.88
CA CYS A 214 48.04 -13.08 16.19
C CYS A 214 46.50 -13.16 16.23
N THR A 215 45.96 -13.94 17.16
CA THR A 215 44.53 -14.29 17.24
C THR A 215 44.18 -14.86 18.63
N VAL A 216 42.95 -15.36 18.83
CA VAL A 216 42.58 -16.12 20.04
C VAL A 216 43.46 -17.37 20.14
N HIS A 217 44.26 -17.50 21.19
CA HIS A 217 45.18 -18.62 21.39
C HIS A 217 45.32 -18.96 22.88
N LEU A 218 45.75 -20.18 23.17
CA LEU A 218 46.05 -20.67 24.51
C LEU A 218 47.38 -21.40 24.46
N ASP A 219 48.38 -20.92 25.20
CA ASP A 219 49.69 -21.53 25.25
C ASP A 219 49.61 -22.95 25.85
N SER A 220 50.50 -23.84 25.40
CA SER A 220 50.51 -25.28 25.74
C SER A 220 50.47 -25.57 27.24
N ASP A 221 51.13 -24.71 27.99
CA ASP A 221 51.47 -24.89 29.40
C ASP A 221 50.32 -24.45 30.33
N ALA A 222 49.34 -23.72 29.81
CA ALA A 222 48.15 -23.23 30.52
C ALA A 222 47.06 -24.32 30.67
N ALA A 223 47.45 -25.49 31.17
CA ALA A 223 46.56 -26.66 31.29
C ALA A 223 45.32 -26.42 32.16
N SER A 224 45.41 -25.55 33.17
CA SER A 224 44.34 -25.23 34.12
C SER A 224 43.17 -24.42 33.54
N SER A 225 43.41 -23.56 32.54
CA SER A 225 42.39 -22.69 31.95
C SER A 225 41.71 -23.27 30.70
N ARG A 226 42.12 -24.47 30.26
CA ARG A 226 41.67 -25.09 29.00
C ARG A 226 40.15 -25.25 28.88
N SER A 227 39.45 -25.54 29.98
CA SER A 227 37.98 -25.62 30.00
C SER A 227 37.34 -24.24 29.76
N SER A 228 37.77 -23.21 30.50
CA SER A 228 37.27 -21.84 30.37
C SER A 228 37.54 -21.25 28.98
N PHE A 229 38.72 -21.51 28.40
CA PHE A 229 39.07 -21.12 27.04
C PHE A 229 38.18 -21.81 25.99
N ALA A 230 37.89 -23.10 26.16
CA ALA A 230 36.98 -23.83 25.27
C ALA A 230 35.54 -23.29 25.36
N THR A 231 35.03 -23.01 26.57
CA THR A 231 33.72 -22.36 26.76
C THR A 231 33.68 -20.98 26.11
N PHE A 232 34.71 -20.14 26.32
CA PHE A 232 34.81 -18.83 25.69
C PHE A 232 34.80 -18.93 24.16
N THR A 233 35.64 -19.78 23.58
CA THR A 233 35.77 -19.96 22.12
C THR A 233 34.47 -20.48 21.50
N ALA A 234 33.81 -21.44 22.15
CA ALA A 234 32.53 -21.98 21.71
C ALA A 234 31.38 -20.96 21.79
N VAL A 235 31.28 -20.22 22.90
CA VAL A 235 30.26 -19.17 23.07
C VAL A 235 30.51 -18.01 22.10
N PHE A 236 31.76 -17.54 21.98
CA PHE A 236 32.14 -16.41 21.13
C PHE A 236 31.80 -16.68 19.66
N HIS A 237 32.42 -17.71 19.06
CA HIS A 237 32.23 -18.01 17.64
C HIS A 237 30.85 -18.60 17.36
N GLY A 238 30.36 -19.52 18.22
CA GLY A 238 29.08 -20.19 18.06
C GLY A 238 27.89 -19.24 18.16
N SER A 239 27.77 -18.47 19.26
CA SER A 239 26.62 -17.58 19.45
C SER A 239 26.64 -16.41 18.47
N THR A 240 27.79 -15.76 18.26
CA THR A 240 27.88 -14.61 17.34
C THR A 240 27.51 -15.00 15.91
N PHE A 241 28.04 -16.13 15.40
CA PHE A 241 27.70 -16.61 14.07
C PHE A 241 26.24 -17.06 13.96
N ALA A 242 25.75 -17.87 14.91
CA ALA A 242 24.38 -18.38 14.87
C ALA A 242 23.33 -17.28 14.99
N VAL A 243 23.51 -16.32 15.91
CA VAL A 243 22.56 -15.20 16.09
C VAL A 243 22.56 -14.27 14.89
N CYS A 244 23.73 -13.91 14.34
CA CYS A 244 23.80 -13.13 13.11
C CYS A 244 23.10 -13.85 11.94
N LEU A 245 23.35 -15.16 11.77
CA LEU A 245 22.75 -15.98 10.72
C LEU A 245 21.23 -16.12 10.88
N LEU A 246 20.73 -16.25 12.11
CA LEU A 246 19.28 -16.29 12.39
C LEU A 246 18.61 -14.95 12.05
N VAL A 247 19.22 -13.82 12.43
CA VAL A 247 18.72 -12.47 12.09
C VAL A 247 18.72 -12.26 10.57
N LEU A 248 19.80 -12.64 9.89
CA LEU A 248 19.91 -12.63 8.42
C LEU A 248 18.77 -13.44 7.77
N CYS A 249 18.63 -14.71 8.15
CA CYS A 249 17.61 -15.61 7.60
C CYS A 249 16.18 -15.12 7.87
N PHE A 250 15.88 -14.67 9.10
CA PHE A 250 14.56 -14.13 9.45
C PHE A 250 14.21 -12.89 8.62
N ALA A 251 15.11 -11.91 8.56
CA ALA A 251 14.92 -10.68 7.80
C ALA A 251 14.66 -10.99 6.32
N TYR A 252 15.50 -11.83 5.70
CA TYR A 252 15.33 -12.18 4.29
C TYR A 252 14.12 -13.08 4.01
N VAL A 253 13.69 -13.96 4.92
CA VAL A 253 12.43 -14.72 4.77
C VAL A 253 11.22 -13.78 4.81
N LYS A 254 11.20 -12.77 5.69
CA LYS A 254 10.13 -11.76 5.74
C LYS A 254 10.12 -10.91 4.46
N VAL A 255 11.29 -10.43 4.02
CA VAL A 255 11.47 -9.73 2.73
C VAL A 255 10.99 -10.60 1.55
N LEU A 256 11.32 -11.89 1.52
CA LEU A 256 10.89 -12.81 0.46
C LEU A 256 9.38 -13.07 0.47
N ARG A 257 8.73 -13.15 1.64
CA ARG A 257 7.25 -13.26 1.72
C ARG A 257 6.58 -12.02 1.14
N VAL A 258 6.98 -10.82 1.58
CA VAL A 258 6.39 -9.55 1.11
C VAL A 258 6.73 -9.27 -0.35
N ALA A 259 7.95 -9.55 -0.80
CA ALA A 259 8.31 -9.48 -2.22
C ALA A 259 7.51 -10.48 -3.08
N ARG A 260 7.23 -11.70 -2.60
CA ARG A 260 6.35 -12.65 -3.30
C ARG A 260 4.89 -12.21 -3.30
N PHE A 261 4.42 -11.53 -2.25
CA PHE A 261 3.08 -10.95 -2.18
C PHE A 261 2.91 -9.78 -3.16
N HIS A 262 3.82 -8.81 -3.16
CA HIS A 262 3.82 -7.73 -4.15
C HIS A 262 4.06 -8.26 -5.57
N CYS A 263 4.92 -9.27 -5.76
CA CYS A 263 5.02 -9.93 -7.06
C CYS A 263 3.71 -10.64 -7.44
N LYS A 264 2.97 -11.30 -6.53
CA LYS A 264 1.64 -11.82 -6.87
C LYS A 264 0.67 -10.69 -7.26
N ARG A 265 0.60 -9.60 -6.50
CA ARG A 265 -0.30 -8.46 -6.80
C ARG A 265 0.09 -7.74 -8.10
N ILE A 266 1.40 -7.64 -8.41
CA ILE A 266 1.90 -7.07 -9.67
C ILE A 266 1.79 -8.06 -10.84
N ASP A 267 1.99 -9.36 -10.61
CA ASP A 267 1.77 -10.41 -11.62
C ASP A 267 0.28 -10.44 -11.99
N VAL A 268 -0.63 -10.36 -11.01
CA VAL A 268 -2.09 -10.15 -11.24
C VAL A 268 -2.34 -8.83 -11.98
N ILE A 269 -1.93 -7.67 -11.45
CA ILE A 269 -2.19 -6.38 -12.12
C ILE A 269 -1.63 -6.36 -13.56
N THR A 270 -0.39 -6.80 -13.80
CA THR A 270 0.19 -6.77 -15.16
C THR A 270 -0.40 -7.81 -16.09
N VAL A 271 -0.79 -9.00 -15.61
CA VAL A 271 -1.53 -9.98 -16.41
C VAL A 271 -2.96 -9.52 -16.67
N GLN A 272 -3.59 -8.81 -15.73
CA GLN A 272 -4.95 -8.27 -15.87
C GLN A 272 -4.95 -7.03 -16.78
N THR A 273 -3.94 -6.16 -16.74
CA THR A 273 -3.74 -5.12 -17.76
C THR A 273 -3.41 -5.75 -19.13
N LEU A 274 -2.65 -6.85 -19.21
CA LEU A 274 -2.41 -7.61 -20.45
C LEU A 274 -3.60 -8.49 -20.91
N LEU A 275 -4.64 -8.65 -20.07
CA LEU A 275 -5.90 -9.33 -20.38
C LEU A 275 -7.08 -8.35 -20.52
N LEU A 276 -6.84 -7.05 -20.28
CA LEU A 276 -7.70 -5.94 -20.70
C LEU A 276 -7.16 -5.31 -22.00
N LEU A 277 -5.84 -5.35 -22.23
CA LEU A 277 -5.20 -5.06 -23.51
C LEU A 277 -5.16 -6.31 -24.42
N VAL A 278 -6.34 -6.89 -24.68
CA VAL A 278 -6.53 -7.98 -25.67
C VAL A 278 -6.51 -7.42 -27.08
N ASP A 279 -5.34 -6.92 -27.48
CA ASP A 279 -4.96 -6.69 -28.89
C ASP A 279 -3.43 -6.57 -29.08
N ILE A 280 -2.62 -6.65 -28.00
CA ILE A 280 -1.16 -6.59 -28.15
C ILE A 280 -0.60 -7.94 -28.60
N HIS A 281 -0.06 -7.93 -29.83
CA HIS A 281 0.58 -9.03 -30.54
C HIS A 281 1.41 -10.00 -29.65
N PRO A 282 1.32 -11.34 -29.85
CA PRO A 282 1.85 -12.34 -28.91
C PRO A 282 3.31 -12.17 -28.48
N SER A 283 4.17 -11.68 -29.38
CA SER A 283 5.59 -11.43 -29.11
C SER A 283 5.84 -10.39 -28.01
N VAL A 284 4.92 -9.44 -27.78
CA VAL A 284 5.04 -8.45 -26.70
C VAL A 284 4.65 -9.04 -25.36
N LYS A 285 3.61 -9.89 -25.32
CA LYS A 285 3.20 -10.66 -24.13
C LYS A 285 4.36 -11.55 -23.64
N GLU A 286 5.02 -12.25 -24.56
CA GLU A 286 6.19 -13.07 -24.23
C GLU A 286 7.39 -12.22 -23.78
N ARG A 287 7.71 -11.11 -24.47
CA ARG A 287 8.75 -10.16 -24.05
C ARG A 287 8.49 -9.59 -22.66
N CYS A 288 7.24 -9.27 -22.31
CA CYS A 288 6.87 -8.78 -20.98
C CYS A 288 7.03 -9.85 -19.90
N LEU A 289 6.51 -11.06 -20.12
CA LEU A 289 6.67 -12.19 -19.20
C LEU A 289 8.15 -12.56 -19.00
N ALA A 290 8.96 -12.51 -20.07
CA ALA A 290 10.41 -12.68 -19.99
C ALA A 290 11.09 -11.56 -19.19
N GLN A 291 10.73 -10.30 -19.43
CA GLN A 291 11.23 -9.13 -18.67
C GLN A 291 10.88 -9.25 -17.17
N GLN A 292 9.69 -9.74 -16.84
CA GLN A 292 9.16 -9.96 -15.49
C GLN A 292 9.87 -11.13 -14.78
N LYS A 293 10.03 -12.27 -15.46
CA LYS A 293 10.86 -13.40 -15.02
C LYS A 293 12.31 -12.96 -14.73
N LYS A 294 12.89 -12.13 -15.61
CA LYS A 294 14.23 -11.53 -15.49
C LYS A 294 14.33 -10.55 -14.31
N ARG A 295 13.29 -9.75 -14.02
CA ARG A 295 13.18 -8.89 -12.81
C ARG A 295 13.11 -9.74 -11.52
N ARG A 296 12.25 -10.76 -11.47
CA ARG A 296 12.09 -11.70 -10.34
C ARG A 296 13.37 -12.48 -10.04
N GLN A 297 14.07 -12.96 -11.07
CA GLN A 297 15.38 -13.59 -10.94
C GLN A 297 16.45 -12.62 -10.41
N ARG A 298 16.51 -11.38 -10.90
CA ARG A 298 17.45 -10.35 -10.40
C ARG A 298 17.26 -10.06 -8.91
N ALA A 299 16.02 -9.92 -8.43
CA ALA A 299 15.74 -9.71 -7.01
C ALA A 299 16.13 -10.93 -6.14
N THR A 300 15.84 -12.14 -6.62
CA THR A 300 16.15 -13.38 -5.90
C THR A 300 17.66 -13.65 -5.83
N LYS A 301 18.38 -13.47 -6.96
CA LYS A 301 19.85 -13.63 -7.04
C LYS A 301 20.58 -12.67 -6.10
N LYS A 302 20.08 -11.44 -5.94
CA LYS A 302 20.62 -10.44 -5.00
C LYS A 302 20.59 -10.90 -3.54
N ILE A 303 19.56 -11.65 -3.13
CA ILE A 303 19.43 -12.17 -1.75
C ILE A 303 20.36 -13.37 -1.53
N PHE A 304 20.43 -14.30 -2.49
CA PHE A 304 21.36 -15.43 -2.41
C PHE A 304 22.83 -15.00 -2.36
N ILE A 305 23.23 -13.92 -3.05
CA ILE A 305 24.58 -13.37 -2.96
C ILE A 305 24.90 -12.86 -1.54
N PHE A 306 23.96 -12.21 -0.85
CA PHE A 306 24.18 -11.63 0.47
C PHE A 306 24.32 -12.71 1.56
N ILE A 307 23.39 -13.66 1.61
CA ILE A 307 23.44 -14.78 2.58
C ILE A 307 24.60 -15.73 2.22
N GLY A 308 24.78 -16.03 0.93
CA GLY A 308 25.82 -16.93 0.44
C GLY A 308 27.23 -16.41 0.74
N SER A 309 27.51 -15.12 0.57
CA SER A 309 28.81 -14.54 0.93
C SER A 309 29.06 -14.50 2.44
N PHE A 310 28.05 -14.22 3.27
CA PHE A 310 28.19 -14.30 4.72
C PHE A 310 28.58 -15.72 5.17
N VAL A 311 27.89 -16.75 4.67
CA VAL A 311 28.20 -18.15 5.00
C VAL A 311 29.55 -18.57 4.42
N LEU A 312 29.83 -18.28 3.14
CA LEU A 312 31.06 -18.70 2.45
C LEU A 312 32.34 -18.17 3.11
N PHE A 313 32.33 -16.91 3.56
CA PHE A 313 33.54 -16.26 4.06
C PHE A 313 33.73 -16.38 5.59
N PHE A 314 32.67 -16.46 6.39
CA PHE A 314 32.79 -16.62 7.85
C PHE A 314 32.72 -18.08 8.33
N SER A 315 31.89 -18.93 7.70
CA SER A 315 31.65 -20.29 8.20
C SER A 315 32.92 -21.16 8.24
N PRO A 316 33.82 -21.17 7.23
CA PRO A 316 35.01 -22.02 7.28
C PRO A 316 35.93 -21.73 8.47
N TYR A 317 36.13 -20.46 8.83
CA TYR A 317 36.92 -20.08 10.01
C TYR A 317 36.20 -20.43 11.32
N VAL A 318 34.91 -20.08 11.44
CA VAL A 318 34.08 -20.39 12.62
C VAL A 318 34.02 -21.89 12.89
N LEU A 319 33.76 -22.70 11.86
CA LEU A 319 33.75 -24.17 11.99
C LEU A 319 35.12 -24.72 12.36
N THR A 320 36.21 -24.21 11.74
CA THR A 320 37.57 -24.64 12.08
C THR A 320 37.89 -24.31 13.55
N ARG A 321 37.48 -23.15 14.05
CA ARG A 321 37.64 -22.75 15.47
C ARG A 321 36.82 -23.57 16.46
N LEU A 322 35.63 -24.03 16.07
CA LEU A 322 34.82 -24.93 16.90
C LEU A 322 35.37 -26.37 16.89
N VAL A 323 35.96 -26.80 15.77
CA VAL A 323 36.62 -28.11 15.63
C VAL A 323 38.00 -28.15 16.30
N GLU A 324 38.70 -27.02 16.42
CA GLU A 324 39.96 -26.86 17.19
C GLU A 324 39.81 -27.24 18.67
N LEU A 325 38.58 -27.24 19.20
CA LEU A 325 38.26 -27.67 20.57
C LEU A 325 38.16 -29.19 20.74
N LEU A 326 38.19 -29.97 19.66
CA LEU A 326 38.12 -31.44 19.70
C LEU A 326 39.54 -32.03 19.80
N PRO A 327 39.90 -32.73 20.90
CA PRO A 327 41.27 -33.19 21.14
C PRO A 327 41.77 -34.27 20.16
N SER A 328 40.90 -34.77 19.29
CA SER A 328 41.20 -35.77 18.25
C SER A 328 41.42 -35.18 16.85
N VAL A 329 41.34 -33.86 16.65
CA VAL A 329 41.40 -33.24 15.32
C VAL A 329 42.61 -32.30 15.18
N TYR A 330 43.56 -32.68 14.33
CA TYR A 330 44.66 -31.81 13.92
C TYR A 330 44.25 -30.94 12.72
N ILE A 331 44.48 -29.63 12.83
CA ILE A 331 44.18 -28.66 11.77
C ILE A 331 45.47 -28.35 10.97
N PRO A 332 45.52 -28.63 9.66
CA PRO A 332 46.69 -28.29 8.85
C PRO A 332 46.91 -26.77 8.75
N ARG A 333 48.15 -26.31 8.95
CA ARG A 333 48.56 -24.89 8.81
C ARG A 333 48.04 -24.21 7.54
N TYR A 334 48.14 -24.87 6.39
CA TYR A 334 47.63 -24.32 5.13
C TYR A 334 46.10 -24.14 5.11
N TRP A 335 45.35 -25.02 5.78
CA TRP A 335 43.89 -24.85 5.95
C TRP A 335 43.57 -23.72 6.94
N GLY A 336 44.27 -23.65 8.07
CA GLY A 336 44.14 -22.58 9.05
C GLY A 336 44.30 -21.20 8.40
N ILE A 337 45.45 -20.95 7.76
CA ILE A 337 45.72 -19.70 7.02
C ILE A 337 44.65 -19.46 5.94
N SER A 338 44.30 -20.46 5.12
CA SER A 338 43.29 -20.30 4.07
C SER A 338 41.90 -19.93 4.60
N SER A 339 41.48 -20.52 5.71
CA SER A 339 40.20 -20.21 6.36
C SER A 339 40.16 -18.77 6.88
N LYS A 340 41.29 -18.26 7.39
CA LYS A 340 41.44 -16.86 7.82
C LYS A 340 41.49 -15.90 6.63
N CYS A 341 42.18 -16.25 5.54
CA CYS A 341 42.14 -15.50 4.28
C CYS A 341 40.73 -15.36 3.70
N LEU A 342 39.84 -16.35 3.87
CA LEU A 342 38.43 -16.22 3.51
C LEU A 342 37.70 -15.15 4.35
N THR A 343 37.96 -15.06 5.66
CA THR A 343 37.40 -13.97 6.48
C THR A 343 37.92 -12.59 6.05
N TYR A 344 39.18 -12.49 5.61
CA TYR A 344 39.73 -11.25 5.03
C TYR A 344 39.11 -10.92 3.66
N ALA A 345 38.83 -11.91 2.82
CA ALA A 345 38.12 -11.73 1.55
C ALA A 345 36.68 -11.22 1.70
N LYS A 346 36.07 -11.35 2.89
CA LYS A 346 34.80 -10.68 3.22
C LYS A 346 34.93 -9.15 3.17
N ALA A 347 35.98 -8.60 3.78
CA ALA A 347 36.23 -7.17 3.84
C ALA A 347 36.52 -6.55 2.45
N SER A 348 37.00 -7.33 1.48
CA SER A 348 37.13 -6.90 0.08
C SER A 348 35.85 -7.07 -0.75
N THR A 349 34.96 -8.00 -0.40
CA THR A 349 33.75 -8.29 -1.20
C THR A 349 32.55 -7.41 -0.83
N ASP A 350 32.45 -6.93 0.42
CA ASP A 350 31.31 -6.14 0.90
C ASP A 350 30.96 -4.90 0.05
N PRO A 351 31.92 -4.01 -0.30
CA PRO A 351 31.63 -2.88 -1.18
C PRO A 351 31.00 -3.28 -2.52
N PHE A 352 31.48 -4.35 -3.16
CA PHE A 352 30.91 -4.85 -4.42
C PHE A 352 29.48 -5.37 -4.24
N VAL A 353 29.19 -6.02 -3.10
CA VAL A 353 27.83 -6.44 -2.76
C VAL A 353 26.92 -5.22 -2.63
N TYR A 354 27.35 -4.12 -2.00
CA TYR A 354 26.57 -2.88 -1.96
C TYR A 354 26.40 -2.20 -3.33
N CYS A 355 27.47 -2.15 -4.15
CA CYS A 355 27.43 -1.66 -5.53
C CYS A 355 26.38 -2.40 -6.40
N LEU A 356 26.30 -3.72 -6.27
CA LEU A 356 25.33 -4.55 -6.98
C LEU A 356 23.90 -4.34 -6.45
N LEU A 357 23.73 -3.93 -5.20
CA LEU A 357 22.44 -3.78 -4.53
C LEU A 357 21.81 -2.38 -4.72
N ARG A 358 22.53 -1.27 -4.52
CA ARG A 358 21.98 0.11 -4.51
C ARG A 358 22.39 0.94 -5.75
N GLN A 359 21.41 1.35 -6.55
CA GLN A 359 21.63 2.13 -7.79
C GLN A 359 22.13 3.57 -7.53
N GLN A 360 21.72 4.21 -6.43
CA GLN A 360 22.21 5.54 -6.01
C GLN A 360 23.74 5.53 -5.83
N TYR A 361 24.29 4.50 -5.18
CA TYR A 361 25.73 4.37 -5.00
C TYR A 361 26.48 4.27 -6.34
N ARG A 362 25.95 3.52 -7.32
CA ARG A 362 26.54 3.46 -8.67
C ARG A 362 26.53 4.83 -9.37
N ARG A 363 25.47 5.64 -9.21
CA ARG A 363 25.42 7.02 -9.73
C ARG A 363 26.47 7.91 -9.07
N ALA A 364 26.56 7.86 -7.73
CA ALA A 364 27.53 8.63 -6.96
C ALA A 364 28.97 8.26 -7.37
N LEU A 365 29.31 6.97 -7.40
CA LEU A 365 30.64 6.48 -7.79
C LEU A 365 31.03 6.94 -9.20
N VAL A 366 30.12 6.87 -10.17
CA VAL A 366 30.37 7.38 -11.53
C VAL A 366 30.62 8.89 -11.53
N SER A 367 29.83 9.67 -10.76
CA SER A 367 30.04 11.12 -10.64
C SER A 367 31.39 11.47 -9.99
N VAL A 368 31.80 10.74 -8.96
CA VAL A 368 33.13 10.89 -8.32
C VAL A 368 34.24 10.57 -9.34
N ILE A 369 34.11 9.48 -10.10
CA ILE A 369 35.09 9.08 -11.12
C ILE A 369 35.19 10.12 -12.24
N CYS A 370 34.08 10.59 -12.81
CA CYS A 370 34.10 11.61 -13.87
C CYS A 370 34.71 12.94 -13.39
N ARG A 371 34.47 13.33 -12.13
CA ARG A 371 35.12 14.51 -11.50
C ARG A 371 36.62 14.33 -11.33
N ILE A 372 37.07 13.16 -10.89
CA ILE A 372 38.50 12.84 -10.74
C ILE A 372 39.20 12.79 -12.11
N LEU A 373 38.54 12.25 -13.14
CA LEU A 373 39.08 12.14 -14.51
C LEU A 373 38.95 13.42 -15.36
N ARG A 374 38.39 14.52 -14.82
CA ARG A 374 38.15 15.80 -15.52
C ARG A 374 37.48 15.63 -16.90
N GLN A 375 36.44 14.78 -16.98
CA GLN A 375 35.61 14.71 -18.18
C GLN A 375 34.38 15.60 -18.03
N ASP A 376 34.35 16.69 -18.80
CA ASP A 376 33.18 17.57 -18.89
C ASP A 376 31.98 16.90 -19.55
N HIS A 377 30.79 17.37 -19.19
CA HIS A 377 29.55 16.61 -19.29
C HIS A 377 28.91 16.61 -20.70
N TYR A 378 29.56 16.01 -21.71
CA TYR A 378 28.94 15.76 -23.03
C TYR A 378 28.99 14.29 -23.48
N LYS A 379 27.82 13.79 -23.91
CA LYS A 379 27.58 12.52 -24.64
C LYS A 379 28.09 11.22 -23.98
N LEU A 380 27.41 10.73 -22.92
CA LEU A 380 27.50 9.30 -22.55
C LEU A 380 26.20 8.68 -21.99
N SER A 381 25.05 8.89 -22.66
CA SER A 381 23.78 8.25 -22.26
C SER A 381 23.04 7.47 -23.37
N ALA A 382 23.61 7.35 -24.57
CA ALA A 382 22.90 6.79 -25.74
C ALA A 382 23.29 5.35 -26.15
N HIS A 383 24.36 4.76 -25.60
CA HIS A 383 24.98 3.54 -26.14
C HIS A 383 25.17 2.38 -25.14
N SER A 384 24.33 2.27 -24.11
CA SER A 384 24.34 1.12 -23.18
C SER A 384 23.00 0.37 -23.09
N ALA A 385 22.12 0.57 -24.08
CA ALA A 385 20.76 0.00 -24.11
C ALA A 385 20.53 -1.07 -25.21
N HIS A 386 21.40 -1.19 -26.21
CA HIS A 386 21.27 -2.18 -27.30
C HIS A 386 22.47 -3.14 -27.36
N SER A 387 22.33 -4.30 -26.70
CA SER A 387 23.05 -5.52 -27.04
C SER A 387 22.39 -6.72 -26.34
N SER A 388 21.50 -7.44 -27.06
CA SER A 388 21.26 -8.90 -26.92
C SER A 388 20.06 -9.41 -27.77
N THR A 389 20.04 -9.14 -29.07
CA THR A 389 19.33 -9.95 -30.10
C THR A 389 19.98 -9.64 -31.44
N LEU A 390 20.68 -10.60 -32.03
CA LEU A 390 20.80 -10.67 -33.49
C LEU A 390 19.46 -11.22 -34.00
N ASP A 391 18.95 -10.63 -35.07
CA ASP A 391 18.33 -11.34 -36.18
C ASP A 391 18.55 -10.51 -37.45
N THR A 392 18.66 -11.18 -38.59
CA THR A 392 19.22 -10.59 -39.82
C THR A 392 18.18 -10.40 -40.90
N THR A 393 18.06 -9.15 -41.38
CA THR A 393 17.71 -8.83 -42.77
C THR A 393 18.51 -7.62 -43.20
N GLU A 394 19.23 -7.72 -44.31
CA GLU A 394 19.84 -6.58 -44.98
C GLU A 394 18.74 -5.74 -45.66
N ASP A 395 18.94 -4.43 -45.79
CA ASP A 395 18.80 -3.81 -47.11
C ASP A 395 19.56 -2.47 -47.21
N ASN A 396 19.92 -2.09 -48.42
CA ASN A 396 20.79 -0.93 -48.70
C ASN A 396 20.00 0.37 -48.83
N TYR A 397 20.53 1.49 -48.33
CA TYR A 397 20.56 2.76 -49.08
C TYR A 397 21.74 3.64 -48.66
N SER A 398 22.19 4.51 -49.56
CA SER A 398 23.50 5.17 -49.52
C SER A 398 23.54 6.49 -48.74
N TRP A 399 24.68 6.75 -48.10
CA TRP A 399 24.98 8.04 -47.47
C TRP A 399 25.30 9.11 -48.52
N SER A 400 24.76 10.31 -48.32
CA SER A 400 25.29 11.57 -48.85
C SER A 400 25.55 12.54 -47.70
N ALA A 401 26.65 13.30 -47.77
CA ALA A 401 27.15 14.06 -46.63
C ALA A 401 26.54 15.48 -46.53
N PRO A 402 26.20 15.97 -45.33
CA PRO A 402 25.71 17.33 -45.15
C PRO A 402 26.80 18.37 -45.39
N GLN A 403 26.45 19.48 -46.03
CA GLN A 403 27.36 20.62 -46.23
C GLN A 403 27.48 21.50 -44.97
N ARG A 404 28.43 22.44 -44.99
CA ARG A 404 28.76 23.31 -43.84
C ARG A 404 27.72 24.42 -43.65
N PRO A 405 27.48 24.88 -42.41
CA PRO A 405 26.75 26.13 -42.17
C PRO A 405 27.49 27.37 -42.70
N CYS A 406 26.75 28.42 -43.06
CA CYS A 406 27.30 29.74 -43.43
C CYS A 406 27.88 30.49 -42.21
N SER A 407 28.64 31.56 -42.46
CA SER A 407 29.27 32.34 -41.39
C SER A 407 28.42 33.56 -40.98
N PRO A 408 28.57 34.08 -39.75
CA PRO A 408 27.82 35.25 -39.28
C PRO A 408 28.10 36.57 -40.03
N GLN A 409 29.03 36.60 -40.98
CA GLN A 409 29.34 37.78 -41.80
C GLN A 409 28.59 37.78 -43.14
N ASP A 410 28.08 36.62 -43.58
CA ASP A 410 27.41 36.47 -44.88
C ASP A 410 25.95 36.94 -44.86
N GLU A 411 25.28 36.88 -43.69
CA GLU A 411 23.91 37.38 -43.50
C GLU A 411 23.81 38.90 -43.72
N LEU A 412 24.79 39.67 -43.23
CA LEU A 412 24.78 41.13 -43.25
C LEU A 412 24.86 41.72 -44.68
N TYR A 413 25.29 40.93 -45.65
CA TYR A 413 25.38 41.30 -47.07
C TYR A 413 24.30 40.67 -47.95
N GLY A 414 23.32 39.96 -47.37
CA GLY A 414 22.13 39.48 -48.09
C GLY A 414 22.40 38.47 -49.21
N ARG A 415 23.46 37.65 -49.09
CA ARG A 415 23.86 36.70 -50.16
C ARG A 415 23.36 35.27 -49.98
N CYS A 416 22.68 34.97 -48.86
CA CYS A 416 22.06 33.67 -48.62
C CYS A 416 20.65 33.61 -49.23
N ASN A 417 20.54 33.16 -50.48
CA ASN A 417 19.25 32.87 -51.11
C ASN A 417 18.61 31.62 -50.49
N ASN A 418 17.67 31.82 -49.57
CA ASN A 418 16.81 30.74 -49.08
C ASN A 418 15.81 30.33 -50.17
N TYR A 419 16.18 29.32 -50.97
CA TYR A 419 15.22 28.57 -51.78
C TYR A 419 14.27 27.80 -50.87
N VAL A 420 13.09 28.38 -50.60
CA VAL A 420 11.98 27.66 -49.97
C VAL A 420 11.45 26.66 -50.98
N PHE A 421 11.84 25.39 -50.83
CA PHE A 421 11.13 24.29 -51.46
C PHE A 421 9.78 24.14 -50.77
N GLU A 422 8.70 24.53 -51.44
CA GLU A 422 7.35 24.09 -51.09
C GLU A 422 7.21 22.60 -51.41
N GLU A 423 7.61 21.74 -50.48
CA GLU A 423 7.24 20.33 -50.52
C GLU A 423 5.71 20.22 -50.44
N ARG A 424 5.09 19.82 -51.55
CA ARG A 424 3.64 19.59 -51.62
C ARG A 424 3.29 18.40 -50.72
N SER A 425 2.76 18.71 -49.54
CA SER A 425 2.25 17.74 -48.57
C SER A 425 1.25 16.78 -49.25
N GLN A 426 1.56 15.48 -49.21
CA GLN A 426 0.70 14.42 -49.77
C GLN A 426 -0.03 13.69 -48.63
N CYS A 427 -1.18 13.08 -48.93
CA CYS A 427 -1.82 12.18 -47.97
C CYS A 427 -0.88 10.99 -47.66
N THR A 428 -0.71 10.70 -46.37
CA THR A 428 0.06 9.56 -45.84
C THR A 428 -0.85 8.65 -45.03
N GLU A 429 -0.46 7.40 -44.82
CA GLU A 429 -1.27 6.46 -44.03
C GLU A 429 -1.25 6.83 -42.54
N MET A 430 -2.44 6.82 -41.93
CA MET A 430 -2.64 7.15 -40.52
C MET A 430 -2.17 5.99 -39.63
N ASN A 431 -0.90 6.04 -39.25
CA ASN A 431 -0.29 5.10 -38.33
C ASN A 431 0.15 5.86 -37.06
N LEU A 432 -0.81 6.10 -36.16
CA LEU A 432 -0.60 6.62 -34.80
C LEU A 432 -1.19 5.62 -33.81
N GLY A 433 -0.35 5.02 -32.96
CA GLY A 433 -0.72 3.83 -32.17
C GLY A 433 -1.89 3.97 -31.19
N TYR A 434 -2.35 5.19 -30.88
CA TYR A 434 -3.48 5.48 -29.98
C TYR A 434 -4.76 5.95 -30.71
N CYS A 435 -4.66 6.15 -32.03
CA CYS A 435 -5.70 6.74 -32.88
C CYS A 435 -6.08 5.83 -34.07
N THR A 436 -5.87 4.52 -33.96
CA THR A 436 -5.98 3.55 -35.06
C THR A 436 -7.40 3.17 -35.47
N ASP A 437 -8.42 3.58 -34.72
CA ASP A 437 -9.83 3.18 -34.85
C ASP A 437 -10.76 4.29 -35.39
N LEU A 438 -10.17 5.40 -35.86
CA LEU A 438 -10.89 6.42 -36.64
C LEU A 438 -11.36 5.84 -37.99
N GLU A 439 -12.45 6.37 -38.54
CA GLU A 439 -13.12 5.81 -39.73
C GLU A 439 -12.43 6.16 -41.07
N TYR A 440 -11.18 6.62 -41.03
CA TYR A 440 -10.36 6.96 -42.18
C TYR A 440 -8.91 6.52 -41.97
N SER A 441 -8.27 6.04 -43.05
CA SER A 441 -6.91 5.48 -43.01
C SER A 441 -5.82 6.44 -43.48
N ARG A 442 -6.15 7.69 -43.84
CA ARG A 442 -5.21 8.66 -44.42
C ARG A 442 -5.27 10.03 -43.76
N THR A 443 -4.10 10.53 -43.40
CA THR A 443 -3.87 11.85 -42.80
C THR A 443 -2.83 12.64 -43.62
N ILE A 444 -2.44 13.84 -43.18
CA ILE A 444 -1.50 14.71 -43.88
C ILE A 444 -0.61 15.44 -42.87
N PHE A 445 0.66 15.59 -43.23
CA PHE A 445 1.63 16.37 -42.48
C PHE A 445 2.14 17.55 -43.34
N PRO A 446 2.33 18.76 -42.78
CA PRO A 446 2.10 19.11 -41.38
C PRO A 446 0.62 19.03 -40.97
N ASN A 447 0.34 18.59 -39.73
CA ASN A 447 -1.02 18.42 -39.22
C ASN A 447 -1.63 19.77 -38.75
N ILE A 448 -2.86 19.76 -38.21
CA ILE A 448 -3.54 20.98 -37.71
C ILE A 448 -2.70 21.75 -36.66
N LEU A 449 -1.86 21.04 -35.89
CA LEU A 449 -0.99 21.61 -34.84
C LEU A 449 0.41 22.00 -35.35
N GLY A 450 0.72 21.74 -36.62
CA GLY A 450 1.99 22.09 -37.26
C GLY A 450 3.10 21.03 -37.15
N HIS A 451 2.84 19.87 -36.52
CA HIS A 451 3.78 18.75 -36.49
C HIS A 451 4.04 18.28 -37.93
N ARG A 452 5.30 18.26 -38.36
CA ARG A 452 5.73 17.97 -39.74
C ARG A 452 5.90 16.48 -40.03
N THR A 453 5.94 15.64 -38.99
CA THR A 453 6.08 14.19 -39.13
C THR A 453 5.25 13.43 -38.11
N ARG A 454 4.96 12.16 -38.41
CA ARG A 454 4.40 11.18 -37.46
C ARG A 454 5.18 11.16 -36.14
N VAL A 455 6.51 11.10 -36.19
CA VAL A 455 7.36 10.92 -35.00
C VAL A 455 7.31 12.16 -34.10
N GLU A 456 7.24 13.35 -34.70
CA GLU A 456 7.02 14.62 -34.00
C GLU A 456 5.63 14.64 -33.34
N ALA A 457 4.59 14.16 -34.02
CA ALA A 457 3.26 14.03 -33.43
C ALA A 457 3.18 12.99 -32.29
N GLU A 458 3.80 11.81 -32.42
CA GLU A 458 3.84 10.77 -31.38
C GLU A 458 4.70 11.16 -30.16
N SER A 459 5.62 12.12 -30.31
CA SER A 459 6.42 12.68 -29.21
C SER A 459 5.94 14.05 -28.72
N GLY A 460 4.88 14.60 -29.34
CA GLY A 460 4.26 15.87 -28.98
C GLY A 460 3.53 15.80 -27.63
N ALA A 461 3.46 16.95 -26.95
CA ALA A 461 2.84 17.06 -25.64
C ALA A 461 1.32 16.76 -25.70
N GLU A 462 0.68 17.05 -26.83
CA GLU A 462 -0.74 16.87 -27.09
C GLU A 462 -1.11 15.39 -27.24
N TYR A 463 -0.29 14.58 -27.91
CA TYR A 463 -0.48 13.14 -28.05
C TYR A 463 -0.23 12.42 -26.72
N LEU A 464 0.79 12.83 -25.97
CA LEU A 464 1.03 12.34 -24.62
C LEU A 464 -0.09 12.76 -23.66
N LEU A 465 -0.60 13.99 -23.76
CA LEU A 465 -1.74 14.43 -22.93
C LEU A 465 -3.01 13.66 -23.28
N LEU A 466 -3.35 13.47 -24.56
CA LEU A 466 -4.57 12.75 -24.96
C LEU A 466 -4.54 11.26 -24.56
N SER A 467 -3.35 10.65 -24.55
CA SER A 467 -3.15 9.27 -24.06
C SER A 467 -3.10 9.12 -22.54
N VAL A 468 -2.88 10.22 -21.80
CA VAL A 468 -2.91 10.25 -20.33
C VAL A 468 -4.27 10.71 -19.78
N ILE A 469 -4.97 11.63 -20.47
CA ILE A 469 -6.28 12.18 -20.07
C ILE A 469 -7.33 11.09 -19.85
N HIS A 470 -7.38 10.06 -20.69
CA HIS A 470 -8.28 8.92 -20.51
C HIS A 470 -8.12 8.26 -19.11
N GLY A 471 -6.88 8.19 -18.61
CA GLY A 471 -6.58 7.71 -17.25
C GLY A 471 -6.85 8.75 -16.16
N LEU A 472 -6.61 10.04 -16.40
CA LEU A 472 -6.87 11.11 -15.43
C LEU A 472 -8.37 11.33 -15.17
N LEU A 473 -9.20 11.21 -16.20
CA LEU A 473 -10.66 11.26 -16.11
C LEU A 473 -11.28 9.90 -15.70
N ASN A 474 -10.47 8.88 -15.38
CA ASN A 474 -10.91 7.52 -15.04
C ASN A 474 -11.89 6.88 -16.06
N GLY A 475 -11.77 7.26 -17.34
CA GLY A 475 -12.68 6.83 -18.41
C GLY A 475 -13.95 7.65 -18.59
N GLU A 476 -14.26 8.65 -17.75
CA GLU A 476 -15.29 9.64 -18.07
C GLU A 476 -14.92 10.34 -19.40
N CYS A 477 -15.91 10.57 -20.27
CA CYS A 477 -15.76 11.11 -21.64
C CYS A 477 -14.94 10.29 -22.64
N SER A 478 -14.81 8.98 -22.41
CA SER A 478 -14.20 8.04 -23.36
C SER A 478 -15.27 7.11 -23.97
N PRO A 479 -15.31 6.89 -25.30
CA PRO A 479 -14.24 7.18 -26.28
C PRO A 479 -14.30 8.57 -26.95
N GLU A 480 -15.34 9.37 -26.71
CA GLU A 480 -15.67 10.58 -27.48
C GLU A 480 -14.51 11.59 -27.52
N LEU A 481 -13.93 11.90 -26.36
CA LEU A 481 -12.81 12.83 -26.22
C LEU A 481 -11.54 12.36 -26.94
N ARG A 482 -11.33 11.05 -27.00
CA ARG A 482 -10.19 10.45 -27.71
C ARG A 482 -10.40 10.53 -29.22
N LEU A 483 -11.58 10.21 -29.73
CA LEU A 483 -11.90 10.32 -31.16
C LEU A 483 -11.78 11.77 -31.65
N VAL A 484 -12.35 12.73 -30.91
CA VAL A 484 -12.24 14.17 -31.22
C VAL A 484 -10.78 14.63 -31.18
N GLY A 485 -10.01 14.32 -30.13
CA GLY A 485 -8.60 14.72 -30.06
C GLY A 485 -7.71 14.08 -31.13
N CYS A 486 -7.93 12.80 -31.44
CA CYS A 486 -7.24 12.12 -32.52
C CYS A 486 -7.54 12.76 -33.89
N SER A 487 -8.76 13.27 -34.10
CA SER A 487 -9.12 13.98 -35.34
C SER A 487 -8.45 15.35 -35.52
N VAL A 488 -7.90 15.94 -34.46
CA VAL A 488 -7.02 17.12 -34.55
C VAL A 488 -5.56 16.72 -34.76
N LEU A 489 -5.11 15.65 -34.10
CA LEU A 489 -3.73 15.16 -34.18
C LEU A 489 -3.38 14.51 -35.53
N ALA A 490 -4.34 13.85 -36.17
CA ALA A 490 -4.18 13.22 -37.48
C ALA A 490 -5.44 13.40 -38.33
N SER A 491 -5.79 14.64 -38.66
CA SER A 491 -7.00 14.99 -39.43
C SER A 491 -7.09 14.28 -40.79
N PRO A 492 -8.31 13.98 -41.28
CA PRO A 492 -8.50 13.24 -42.53
C PRO A 492 -7.96 13.99 -43.74
N CYS A 493 -7.29 13.26 -44.64
CA CYS A 493 -6.77 13.80 -45.90
C CYS A 493 -7.61 13.35 -47.09
N GLN A 494 -8.17 14.31 -47.83
CA GLN A 494 -8.92 14.09 -49.06
C GLN A 494 -8.30 14.92 -50.19
N ASN A 495 -8.01 14.32 -51.34
CA ASN A 495 -7.44 15.01 -52.51
C ASN A 495 -6.16 15.83 -52.21
N ASN A 496 -5.28 15.32 -51.34
CA ASN A 496 -4.10 16.02 -50.80
C ASN A 496 -4.42 17.37 -50.11
N ARG A 497 -5.62 17.50 -49.55
CA ARG A 497 -6.03 18.58 -48.65
C ARG A 497 -6.45 18.01 -47.30
N MET A 498 -6.18 18.77 -46.26
CA MET A 498 -6.61 18.51 -44.90
C MET A 498 -8.09 18.89 -44.74
N VAL A 499 -8.90 18.00 -44.19
CA VAL A 499 -10.29 18.29 -43.80
C VAL A 499 -10.34 18.48 -42.29
N LYS A 500 -10.89 19.61 -41.82
CA LYS A 500 -11.01 19.89 -40.38
C LYS A 500 -12.13 19.04 -39.75
N PRO A 501 -12.00 18.66 -38.46
CA PRO A 501 -13.12 18.11 -37.72
C PRO A 501 -14.23 19.16 -37.48
N CYS A 502 -15.48 18.72 -37.31
CA CYS A 502 -16.65 19.60 -37.16
C CYS A 502 -16.74 20.27 -35.78
N ARG A 503 -16.95 21.59 -35.78
CA ARG A 503 -17.05 22.43 -34.57
C ARG A 503 -18.24 22.03 -33.70
N SER A 504 -19.38 21.72 -34.32
CA SER A 504 -20.60 21.23 -33.68
C SER A 504 -20.35 20.05 -32.74
N SER A 505 -19.54 19.05 -33.15
CA SER A 505 -19.14 17.92 -32.31
C SER A 505 -18.12 18.27 -31.22
N CYS A 506 -17.26 19.27 -31.43
CA CYS A 506 -16.36 19.77 -30.39
C CYS A 506 -17.12 20.51 -29.29
N GLU A 507 -18.07 21.38 -29.64
CA GLU A 507 -18.85 22.17 -28.70
C GLU A 507 -19.78 21.30 -27.85
N ALA A 508 -20.44 20.31 -28.47
CA ALA A 508 -21.23 19.31 -27.75
C ALA A 508 -20.37 18.54 -26.74
N LEU A 509 -19.24 17.96 -27.18
CA LEU A 509 -18.31 17.27 -26.29
C LEU A 509 -17.81 18.17 -25.15
N LYS A 510 -17.43 19.42 -25.46
CA LYS A 510 -16.92 20.38 -24.47
C LYS A 510 -17.96 20.73 -23.41
N LYS A 511 -19.24 20.86 -23.81
CA LYS A 511 -20.35 21.06 -22.89
C LYS A 511 -20.56 19.84 -21.98
N ASP A 512 -20.62 18.65 -22.56
CA ASP A 512 -20.92 17.42 -21.81
C ASP A 512 -19.76 17.04 -20.87
N CYS A 513 -18.52 17.30 -21.28
CA CYS A 513 -17.30 16.92 -20.56
C CYS A 513 -16.68 18.00 -19.68
N ALA A 514 -17.21 19.24 -19.66
CA ALA A 514 -16.68 20.32 -18.83
C ALA A 514 -16.49 19.87 -17.38
N HIS A 515 -17.54 19.31 -16.77
CA HIS A 515 -17.58 18.88 -15.36
C HIS A 515 -16.44 17.93 -14.97
N ALA A 516 -16.01 17.03 -15.86
CA ALA A 516 -14.94 16.08 -15.59
C ALA A 516 -13.55 16.75 -15.57
N PHE A 517 -13.35 17.81 -16.36
CA PHE A 517 -12.16 18.66 -16.29
C PHE A 517 -12.18 19.59 -15.06
N GLU A 518 -13.36 20.09 -14.67
CA GLU A 518 -13.51 20.88 -13.43
C GLU A 518 -13.12 20.06 -12.19
N ALA A 519 -13.55 18.79 -12.13
CA ALA A 519 -13.28 17.87 -11.02
C ALA A 519 -11.78 17.51 -10.82
N ILE A 520 -10.91 17.86 -11.78
CA ILE A 520 -9.46 17.71 -11.66
C ILE A 520 -8.69 19.05 -11.76
N GLU A 521 -9.38 20.19 -11.67
CA GLU A 521 -8.81 21.55 -11.74
C GLU A 521 -8.00 21.84 -13.03
N MET A 522 -8.29 21.10 -14.11
CA MET A 522 -7.56 21.17 -15.37
C MET A 522 -8.28 22.10 -16.36
N ALA A 523 -7.53 23.01 -16.98
CA ALA A 523 -8.04 23.83 -18.07
C ALA A 523 -8.36 22.96 -19.31
N TRP A 524 -9.40 23.32 -20.07
CA TRP A 524 -9.75 22.62 -21.31
C TRP A 524 -8.56 22.67 -22.30
N PRO A 525 -8.10 21.54 -22.87
CA PRO A 525 -6.86 21.52 -23.64
C PRO A 525 -6.90 22.44 -24.86
N TYR A 526 -5.84 23.24 -25.09
CA TYR A 526 -5.86 24.23 -26.18
C TYR A 526 -6.06 23.62 -27.56
N PHE A 527 -5.54 22.41 -27.81
CA PHE A 527 -5.73 21.73 -29.10
C PHE A 527 -7.15 21.20 -29.32
N LEU A 528 -8.01 21.29 -28.29
CA LEU A 528 -9.45 21.05 -28.37
C LEU A 528 -10.24 22.38 -28.37
N ASP A 529 -9.60 23.50 -28.72
CA ASP A 529 -10.27 24.77 -28.95
C ASP A 529 -11.13 24.72 -30.23
N CYS A 530 -12.45 24.63 -30.00
CA CYS A 530 -13.47 24.50 -31.04
C CYS A 530 -13.50 25.69 -32.01
N ASP A 531 -13.10 26.88 -31.58
CA ASP A 531 -13.06 28.06 -32.45
C ASP A 531 -11.87 28.01 -33.41
N ARG A 532 -10.73 27.50 -32.94
CA ARG A 532 -9.45 27.57 -33.63
C ARG A 532 -9.18 26.40 -34.57
N PHE A 533 -9.47 25.18 -34.12
CA PHE A 533 -9.00 23.95 -34.78
C PHE A 533 -10.08 23.19 -35.54
N PHE A 534 -11.35 23.56 -35.37
CA PHE A 534 -12.49 22.89 -35.98
C PHE A 534 -13.14 23.79 -37.06
N GLY A 535 -13.74 23.17 -38.07
CA GLY A 535 -14.46 23.85 -39.15
C GLY A 535 -15.97 23.89 -38.91
N SER A 536 -16.65 24.84 -39.54
CA SER A 536 -18.13 24.85 -39.58
C SER A 536 -18.67 23.82 -40.58
N ASP A 537 -19.90 23.37 -40.36
CA ASP A 537 -20.56 22.39 -41.24
C ASP A 537 -20.75 22.92 -42.68
N GLN A 538 -20.74 24.26 -42.86
CA GLN A 538 -20.82 24.94 -44.16
C GLN A 538 -19.49 24.96 -44.94
N GLU A 539 -18.34 24.78 -44.28
CA GLU A 539 -17.01 24.76 -44.91
C GLU A 539 -16.60 23.37 -45.40
N GLY A 540 -17.38 22.32 -45.07
CA GLY A 540 -17.06 20.92 -45.35
C GLY A 540 -16.11 20.33 -44.31
N CYS A 541 -16.66 19.95 -43.16
CA CYS A 541 -15.93 19.33 -42.05
C CYS A 541 -16.19 17.82 -41.96
N PHE A 542 -15.40 17.12 -41.13
CA PHE A 542 -15.57 15.70 -40.80
C PHE A 542 -16.08 15.55 -39.35
N ASP A 543 -17.14 14.77 -39.12
CA ASP A 543 -17.61 14.47 -37.76
C ASP A 543 -16.93 13.20 -37.20
N PRO A 544 -15.97 13.31 -36.26
CA PRO A 544 -15.30 12.15 -35.66
C PRO A 544 -16.20 11.32 -34.73
N LEU A 545 -17.42 11.78 -34.44
CA LEU A 545 -18.40 11.07 -33.64
C LEU A 545 -19.49 10.40 -34.48
N ALA A 546 -19.52 10.58 -35.80
CA ALA A 546 -20.58 10.05 -36.68
C ALA A 546 -20.71 8.52 -36.56
N GLY A 547 -19.60 7.78 -36.71
CA GLY A 547 -19.59 6.33 -36.53
C GLY A 547 -19.89 5.85 -35.12
N LEU A 548 -19.58 6.65 -34.09
CA LEU A 548 -19.93 6.33 -32.71
C LEU A 548 -21.44 6.48 -32.49
N ARG A 549 -22.01 7.59 -32.96
CA ARG A 549 -23.46 7.88 -32.95
C ARG A 549 -24.21 6.81 -33.75
N ALA A 550 -23.77 6.49 -34.96
CA ALA A 550 -24.38 5.44 -35.78
C ALA A 550 -24.30 4.04 -35.13
N ARG A 551 -23.23 3.71 -34.41
CA ARG A 551 -23.13 2.45 -33.62
C ARG A 551 -24.02 2.49 -32.37
N GLN A 552 -24.16 3.63 -31.71
CA GLN A 552 -25.11 3.83 -30.61
C GLN A 552 -26.56 3.73 -31.11
N GLU A 553 -26.88 4.31 -32.26
CA GLU A 553 -28.19 4.22 -32.93
C GLU A 553 -28.49 2.79 -33.41
N LEU A 554 -27.50 2.04 -33.92
CA LEU A 554 -27.64 0.61 -34.23
C LEU A 554 -27.82 -0.25 -32.97
N ALA A 555 -27.17 0.08 -31.85
CA ALA A 555 -27.43 -0.55 -30.56
C ALA A 555 -28.82 -0.18 -29.99
N LEU A 556 -29.32 1.03 -30.30
CA LEU A 556 -30.62 1.55 -29.85
C LEU A 556 -31.79 1.13 -30.75
N SER A 557 -31.52 0.69 -31.98
CA SER A 557 -32.52 0.18 -32.96
C SER A 557 -32.46 -1.33 -33.19
N SER A 558 -31.45 -2.01 -32.65
CA SER A 558 -31.52 -3.46 -32.36
C SER A 558 -32.23 -3.76 -31.03
N LEU A 559 -32.47 -2.72 -30.21
CA LEU A 559 -33.60 -2.69 -29.29
C LEU A 559 -34.86 -2.29 -30.07
N SER A 560 -35.99 -2.94 -29.81
CA SER A 560 -37.26 -2.66 -30.50
C SER A 560 -37.82 -1.28 -30.10
N PRO A 561 -38.34 -0.47 -31.04
CA PRO A 561 -38.94 0.84 -30.74
C PRO A 561 -40.25 0.83 -29.91
N GLU A 562 -40.65 -0.31 -29.33
CA GLU A 562 -41.99 -0.51 -28.72
C GLU A 562 -41.98 -1.03 -27.26
N GLU A 563 -40.83 -1.21 -26.60
CA GLU A 563 -40.79 -1.64 -25.18
C GLU A 563 -40.27 -0.54 -24.21
N PRO A 564 -40.86 -0.41 -23.00
CA PRO A 564 -40.59 0.70 -22.09
C PRO A 564 -39.25 0.59 -21.32
N SER A 565 -38.72 1.76 -20.93
CA SER A 565 -37.41 1.96 -20.29
C SER A 565 -37.34 1.58 -18.79
N THR A 566 -37.77 0.34 -18.49
CA THR A 566 -38.10 -0.12 -17.12
C THR A 566 -37.46 -1.46 -16.70
N ILE A 567 -36.49 -1.99 -17.45
CA ILE A 567 -35.77 -3.23 -17.08
C ILE A 567 -34.58 -2.90 -16.17
N ILE A 568 -34.70 -3.20 -14.87
CA ILE A 568 -33.56 -3.21 -13.93
C ILE A 568 -32.62 -4.38 -14.32
N GLN A 569 -31.33 -4.10 -14.45
CA GLN A 569 -30.31 -5.11 -14.76
C GLN A 569 -29.78 -5.75 -13.47
N PHE A 570 -29.91 -7.08 -13.37
CA PHE A 570 -29.51 -7.88 -12.20
C PHE A 570 -28.10 -8.44 -12.39
N THR A 571 -27.11 -7.53 -12.43
CA THR A 571 -25.68 -7.83 -12.57
C THR A 571 -24.87 -7.10 -11.51
N TYR A 572 -23.61 -7.48 -11.33
CA TYR A 572 -22.67 -6.84 -10.42
C TYR A 572 -22.10 -5.54 -10.99
N THR A 573 -22.04 -4.52 -10.14
CA THR A 573 -21.70 -3.14 -10.49
C THR A 573 -20.38 -2.72 -9.84
N SER A 574 -19.36 -2.38 -10.64
CA SER A 574 -18.11 -1.76 -10.15
C SER A 574 -18.39 -0.42 -9.47
N ASN A 575 -17.44 0.17 -8.73
CA ASN A 575 -17.66 1.48 -8.11
C ASN A 575 -17.94 2.58 -9.15
N ALA A 576 -17.25 2.59 -10.28
CA ALA A 576 -17.52 3.55 -11.37
C ALA A 576 -18.93 3.37 -11.96
N GLN A 577 -19.36 2.12 -12.18
CA GLN A 577 -20.72 1.81 -12.64
C GLN A 577 -21.77 2.20 -11.59
N MET A 578 -21.50 1.96 -10.31
CA MET A 578 -22.36 2.35 -9.19
C MET A 578 -22.55 3.87 -9.13
N TYR A 579 -21.47 4.64 -9.24
CA TYR A 579 -21.55 6.11 -9.24
C TYR A 579 -22.35 6.64 -10.44
N SER A 580 -22.09 6.11 -11.64
CA SER A 580 -22.86 6.43 -12.85
C SER A 580 -24.35 6.04 -12.70
N LEU A 581 -24.64 4.89 -12.09
CA LEU A 581 -26.00 4.41 -11.87
C LEU A 581 -26.77 5.28 -10.88
N LEU A 582 -26.16 5.66 -9.75
CA LEU A 582 -26.76 6.54 -8.76
C LEU A 582 -27.00 7.95 -9.33
N ARG A 583 -26.00 8.55 -9.99
CA ARG A 583 -26.13 9.87 -10.67
C ARG A 583 -27.24 9.84 -11.73
N ARG A 584 -27.30 8.81 -12.59
CA ARG A 584 -28.35 8.67 -13.61
C ARG A 584 -29.74 8.41 -13.01
N THR A 585 -29.83 7.66 -11.92
CA THR A 585 -31.10 7.44 -11.19
C THR A 585 -31.62 8.78 -10.66
N ALA A 586 -30.79 9.55 -9.95
CA ALA A 586 -31.18 10.86 -9.45
C ALA A 586 -31.52 11.85 -10.57
N ALA A 587 -30.81 11.83 -11.70
CA ALA A 587 -31.16 12.65 -12.86
C ALA A 587 -32.56 12.31 -13.44
N LYS A 588 -32.97 11.03 -13.43
CA LYS A 588 -34.29 10.57 -13.90
C LYS A 588 -35.45 11.07 -13.03
N CYS A 589 -35.24 11.27 -11.73
CA CYS A 589 -36.24 11.70 -10.76
C CYS A 589 -35.73 12.83 -9.84
N SER A 590 -35.08 13.83 -10.42
CA SER A 590 -34.40 14.93 -9.69
C SER A 590 -35.33 15.79 -8.83
N HIS A 591 -36.62 15.81 -9.15
CA HIS A 591 -37.67 16.47 -8.38
C HIS A 591 -38.00 15.78 -7.05
N ILE A 592 -37.51 14.56 -6.82
CA ILE A 592 -37.65 13.82 -5.55
C ILE A 592 -36.35 13.14 -5.07
N SER A 593 -35.20 13.40 -5.70
CA SER A 593 -33.96 12.70 -5.36
C SER A 593 -32.69 13.49 -5.63
N HIS A 594 -31.66 13.21 -4.82
CA HIS A 594 -30.38 13.90 -4.82
C HIS A 594 -29.25 12.92 -4.46
N VAL A 595 -28.02 13.16 -4.93
CA VAL A 595 -26.85 12.32 -4.63
C VAL A 595 -25.75 13.17 -4.01
N TYR A 596 -25.23 12.74 -2.86
CA TYR A 596 -24.15 13.41 -2.15
C TYR A 596 -23.10 12.42 -1.63
N SER A 597 -21.89 12.90 -1.38
CA SER A 597 -20.82 12.13 -0.72
C SER A 597 -20.80 12.46 0.77
N ILE A 598 -20.75 11.45 1.64
CA ILE A 598 -20.57 11.67 3.10
C ILE A 598 -19.10 11.74 3.53
N GLY A 599 -18.18 11.45 2.59
CA GLY A 599 -16.75 11.34 2.83
C GLY A 599 -16.11 10.35 1.85
N ARG A 600 -14.82 10.09 2.03
CA ARG A 600 -14.04 9.19 1.16
C ARG A 600 -13.47 8.02 1.92
N SER A 601 -13.32 6.90 1.20
CA SER A 601 -12.63 5.71 1.68
C SER A 601 -11.12 5.92 1.80
N THR A 602 -10.46 4.91 2.33
CA THR A 602 -9.00 4.82 2.44
C THR A 602 -8.27 5.01 1.11
N GLU A 603 -8.76 4.42 0.02
CA GLU A 603 -8.21 4.61 -1.33
C GLU A 603 -8.86 5.80 -2.08
N GLY A 604 -9.55 6.69 -1.37
CA GLY A 604 -10.07 7.96 -1.89
C GLY A 604 -11.40 7.90 -2.63
N ARG A 605 -12.12 6.77 -2.55
CA ARG A 605 -13.40 6.56 -3.25
C ARG A 605 -14.56 7.19 -2.47
N ASP A 606 -15.43 7.95 -3.14
CA ASP A 606 -16.56 8.62 -2.49
C ASP A 606 -17.62 7.64 -1.94
N LEU A 607 -18.02 7.82 -0.68
CA LEU A 607 -19.15 7.12 -0.06
C LEU A 607 -20.44 7.84 -0.48
N LEU A 608 -20.94 7.50 -1.67
CA LEU A 608 -22.16 8.12 -2.22
C LEU A 608 -23.43 7.59 -1.56
N VAL A 609 -24.27 8.53 -1.13
CA VAL A 609 -25.65 8.35 -0.69
C VAL A 609 -26.57 8.87 -1.79
N ILE A 610 -27.62 8.12 -2.14
CA ILE A 610 -28.79 8.67 -2.84
C ILE A 610 -29.92 8.90 -1.84
N GLU A 611 -30.50 10.09 -1.91
CA GLU A 611 -31.63 10.55 -1.11
C GLU A 611 -32.91 10.51 -1.93
N PHE A 612 -34.02 10.14 -1.30
CA PHE A 612 -35.38 10.27 -1.83
C PHE A 612 -36.30 10.95 -0.80
N SER A 613 -36.97 12.03 -1.20
CA SER A 613 -38.02 12.75 -0.45
C SER A 613 -38.81 13.63 -1.42
N LYS A 614 -39.96 14.15 -0.99
CA LYS A 614 -40.65 15.25 -1.67
C LYS A 614 -39.79 16.50 -1.87
N ASN A 615 -38.91 16.82 -0.91
CA ASN A 615 -38.10 18.04 -0.89
C ASN A 615 -36.60 17.69 -0.70
N PRO A 616 -35.95 17.06 -1.70
CA PRO A 616 -34.62 16.50 -1.55
C PRO A 616 -33.57 17.58 -1.23
N GLY A 617 -32.64 17.25 -0.33
CA GLY A 617 -31.59 18.12 0.18
C GLY A 617 -31.96 18.86 1.47
N LYS A 618 -33.24 18.88 1.88
CA LYS A 618 -33.71 19.61 3.06
C LYS A 618 -34.48 18.70 4.03
N HIS A 619 -34.36 18.96 5.33
CA HIS A 619 -35.28 18.41 6.33
C HIS A 619 -36.62 19.16 6.30
N ASP A 620 -37.73 18.46 6.53
CA ASP A 620 -39.07 19.04 6.61
C ASP A 620 -39.77 18.61 7.91
N LEU A 621 -40.39 19.58 8.59
CA LEU A 621 -41.00 19.42 9.90
C LEU A 621 -41.96 18.21 9.97
N LEU A 622 -41.69 17.31 10.91
CA LEU A 622 -42.32 16.02 11.16
C LEU A 622 -42.07 14.92 10.10
N GLU A 623 -41.26 15.14 9.06
CA GLU A 623 -40.83 14.07 8.13
C GLU A 623 -39.73 13.20 8.77
N PRO A 624 -39.99 11.92 9.11
CA PRO A 624 -38.97 11.06 9.67
C PRO A 624 -37.88 10.74 8.65
N GLU A 625 -36.63 10.78 9.09
CA GLU A 625 -35.48 10.36 8.29
C GLU A 625 -35.09 8.91 8.59
N ILE A 626 -34.83 8.14 7.53
CA ILE A 626 -34.42 6.72 7.58
C ILE A 626 -33.22 6.49 6.66
N LYS A 627 -32.27 5.65 7.10
CA LYS A 627 -31.12 5.26 6.27
C LYS A 627 -30.96 3.75 6.13
N LEU A 628 -30.63 3.29 4.92
CA LEU A 628 -30.16 1.92 4.67
C LEU A 628 -28.68 1.96 4.28
N VAL A 629 -27.87 1.09 4.89
CA VAL A 629 -26.42 1.02 4.68
C VAL A 629 -26.03 -0.37 4.21
N GLY A 630 -25.52 -0.48 2.98
CA GLY A 630 -25.05 -1.74 2.42
C GLY A 630 -23.54 -1.90 2.52
N ASN A 631 -23.08 -3.16 2.55
CA ASN A 631 -21.73 -3.52 2.12
C ASN A 631 -20.63 -2.77 2.88
N MET A 632 -20.78 -2.67 4.21
CA MET A 632 -19.70 -2.22 5.12
C MET A 632 -18.60 -3.28 5.27
N HIS A 633 -18.93 -4.53 4.99
CA HIS A 633 -17.96 -5.53 4.58
C HIS A 633 -17.99 -5.63 3.05
N GLY A 634 -16.86 -5.38 2.40
CA GLY A 634 -16.83 -5.25 0.94
C GLY A 634 -17.20 -6.54 0.19
N ASN A 635 -16.96 -7.70 0.80
CA ASN A 635 -17.33 -9.00 0.24
C ASN A 635 -18.75 -9.47 0.56
N GLU A 636 -19.51 -8.69 1.34
CA GLU A 636 -20.94 -8.94 1.63
C GLU A 636 -21.74 -8.06 0.67
N VAL A 637 -21.89 -8.56 -0.56
CA VAL A 637 -22.25 -7.77 -1.75
C VAL A 637 -23.75 -7.66 -1.96
N LEU A 638 -24.54 -8.63 -1.48
CA LEU A 638 -25.97 -8.65 -1.74
C LEU A 638 -26.66 -7.35 -1.27
N GLY A 639 -26.25 -6.81 -0.11
CA GLY A 639 -26.74 -5.53 0.41
C GLY A 639 -26.45 -4.31 -0.47
N ARG A 640 -25.33 -4.32 -1.22
CA ARG A 640 -25.02 -3.27 -2.22
C ARG A 640 -26.00 -3.33 -3.37
N GLN A 641 -26.21 -4.51 -3.94
CA GLN A 641 -27.09 -4.67 -5.09
C GLN A 641 -28.56 -4.44 -4.71
N MET A 642 -29.02 -4.91 -3.54
CA MET A 642 -30.37 -4.63 -3.03
C MET A 642 -30.66 -3.12 -2.95
N ILE A 643 -29.70 -2.31 -2.47
CA ILE A 643 -29.88 -0.85 -2.40
C ILE A 643 -29.91 -0.20 -3.80
N LEU A 644 -29.09 -0.68 -4.74
CA LEU A 644 -29.06 -0.15 -6.11
C LEU A 644 -30.32 -0.51 -6.90
N TYR A 645 -30.89 -1.69 -6.68
CA TYR A 645 -32.20 -2.07 -7.25
C TYR A 645 -33.33 -1.28 -6.58
N LEU A 646 -33.27 -1.06 -5.26
CA LEU A 646 -34.24 -0.25 -4.53
C LEU A 646 -34.26 1.21 -5.01
N ALA A 647 -33.11 1.84 -5.22
CA ALA A 647 -33.05 3.22 -5.75
C ALA A 647 -33.71 3.35 -7.12
N GLN A 648 -33.42 2.43 -8.06
CA GLN A 648 -34.04 2.40 -9.38
C GLN A 648 -35.55 2.10 -9.32
N TYR A 649 -35.95 1.24 -8.39
CA TYR A 649 -37.34 0.85 -8.15
C TYR A 649 -38.16 2.03 -7.62
N LEU A 650 -37.70 2.69 -6.54
CA LEU A 650 -38.35 3.87 -5.96
C LEU A 650 -38.53 4.99 -7.00
N CYS A 651 -37.46 5.31 -7.73
CA CYS A 651 -37.47 6.31 -8.80
C CYS A 651 -38.50 5.99 -9.90
N SER A 652 -38.53 4.74 -10.39
CA SER A 652 -39.37 4.36 -11.52
C SER A 652 -40.84 4.18 -11.14
N GLU A 653 -41.13 3.56 -9.98
CA GLU A 653 -42.49 3.36 -9.48
C GLU A 653 -43.17 4.69 -9.09
N TYR A 654 -42.40 5.67 -8.59
CA TYR A 654 -42.92 7.01 -8.32
C TYR A 654 -43.38 7.70 -9.61
N ILE A 655 -42.58 7.63 -10.67
CA ILE A 655 -42.90 8.17 -12.01
C ILE A 655 -44.12 7.44 -12.62
N LEU A 656 -44.23 6.12 -12.41
CA LEU A 656 -45.36 5.30 -12.86
C LEU A 656 -46.65 5.49 -12.04
N GLY A 657 -46.67 6.37 -11.04
CA GLY A 657 -47.88 6.69 -10.28
C GLY A 657 -48.22 5.72 -9.13
N ASN A 658 -47.30 4.84 -8.73
CA ASN A 658 -47.54 3.84 -7.69
C ASN A 658 -47.83 4.53 -6.33
N GLN A 659 -49.09 4.46 -5.89
CA GLN A 659 -49.57 5.16 -4.70
C GLN A 659 -48.86 4.75 -3.40
N ARG A 660 -48.35 3.52 -3.29
CA ARG A 660 -47.55 3.09 -2.12
C ARG A 660 -46.23 3.85 -2.08
N ILE A 661 -45.50 3.85 -3.19
CA ILE A 661 -44.19 4.51 -3.30
C ILE A 661 -44.34 6.04 -3.25
N GLN A 662 -45.36 6.60 -3.91
CA GLN A 662 -45.66 8.03 -3.80
C GLN A 662 -46.03 8.43 -2.37
N THR A 663 -46.81 7.65 -1.64
CA THR A 663 -47.11 7.94 -0.22
C THR A 663 -45.86 7.86 0.65
N LEU A 664 -45.03 6.84 0.44
CA LEU A 664 -43.79 6.65 1.19
C LEU A 664 -42.82 7.82 1.00
N LEU A 665 -42.51 8.20 -0.25
CA LEU A 665 -41.57 9.30 -0.56
C LEU A 665 -42.13 10.70 -0.28
N ASN A 666 -43.46 10.89 -0.29
CA ASN A 666 -44.09 12.17 0.10
C ASN A 666 -44.30 12.32 1.62
N SER A 667 -43.73 11.44 2.44
CA SER A 667 -43.84 11.52 3.90
C SER A 667 -42.63 10.99 4.66
N THR A 668 -41.52 10.67 3.97
CA THR A 668 -40.34 10.02 4.54
C THR A 668 -39.11 10.46 3.78
N ARG A 669 -38.05 10.87 4.49
CA ARG A 669 -36.75 11.17 3.90
C ARG A 669 -35.87 9.93 3.95
N ILE A 670 -35.63 9.31 2.80
CA ILE A 670 -34.97 8.01 2.67
C ILE A 670 -33.56 8.21 2.12
N HIS A 671 -32.55 7.75 2.87
CA HIS A 671 -31.15 7.85 2.46
C HIS A 671 -30.53 6.46 2.26
N LEU A 672 -29.89 6.25 1.12
CA LEU A 672 -29.43 4.95 0.67
C LEU A 672 -27.91 4.97 0.38
N LEU A 673 -27.13 4.42 1.30
CA LEU A 673 -25.67 4.25 1.17
C LEU A 673 -25.39 2.84 0.62
N ALA A 674 -25.19 2.72 -0.69
CA ALA A 674 -25.04 1.42 -1.35
C ALA A 674 -23.77 0.65 -0.96
N SER A 675 -22.68 1.34 -0.63
CA SER A 675 -21.42 0.71 -0.21
C SER A 675 -20.67 1.62 0.76
N MET A 676 -20.61 1.22 2.04
CA MET A 676 -19.76 1.86 3.04
C MET A 676 -18.28 1.44 2.89
N ASN A 677 -18.00 0.27 2.31
CA ASN A 677 -16.65 -0.23 2.05
C ASN A 677 -16.40 -0.49 0.54
N PRO A 678 -16.35 0.57 -0.29
CA PRO A 678 -16.11 0.43 -1.73
C PRO A 678 -14.73 -0.16 -2.04
N ASP A 679 -13.75 -0.02 -1.14
CA ASP A 679 -12.39 -0.53 -1.31
C ASP A 679 -12.31 -2.06 -1.15
N GLY A 680 -12.94 -2.59 -0.10
CA GLY A 680 -13.06 -4.02 0.11
C GLY A 680 -13.89 -4.70 -0.98
N TYR A 681 -14.86 -3.99 -1.55
CA TYR A 681 -15.70 -4.50 -2.64
C TYR A 681 -14.89 -4.76 -3.92
N GLU A 682 -14.05 -3.82 -4.37
CA GLU A 682 -13.21 -4.06 -5.56
C GLU A 682 -12.23 -5.21 -5.33
N LEU A 683 -11.71 -5.37 -4.12
CA LEU A 683 -10.88 -6.52 -3.75
C LEU A 683 -11.67 -7.84 -3.85
N ALA A 684 -12.89 -7.91 -3.31
CA ALA A 684 -13.75 -9.09 -3.41
C ALA A 684 -14.13 -9.41 -4.87
N ALA A 685 -14.54 -8.40 -5.63
CA ALA A 685 -14.96 -8.53 -7.02
C ALA A 685 -13.80 -8.98 -7.93
N SER A 686 -12.56 -8.60 -7.60
CA SER A 686 -11.37 -9.00 -8.36
C SER A 686 -11.03 -10.50 -8.28
N GLU A 687 -11.53 -11.23 -7.29
CA GLU A 687 -11.36 -12.70 -7.18
C GLU A 687 -12.55 -13.49 -7.74
N GLY A 688 -13.75 -12.88 -7.74
CA GLY A 688 -14.97 -13.45 -8.28
C GLY A 688 -15.70 -14.44 -7.35
N HIS A 689 -16.99 -14.64 -7.63
CA HIS A 689 -17.97 -15.36 -6.80
C HIS A 689 -17.66 -16.84 -6.48
N LEU A 690 -16.64 -17.45 -7.09
CA LEU A 690 -16.27 -18.86 -6.88
C LEU A 690 -14.94 -19.03 -6.13
N LEU A 691 -14.22 -17.94 -5.82
CA LEU A 691 -12.86 -17.99 -5.26
C LEU A 691 -12.63 -17.00 -4.11
N ASN A 692 -13.57 -16.10 -3.84
CA ASN A 692 -13.55 -15.20 -2.70
C ASN A 692 -13.55 -15.98 -1.38
N GLY A 693 -12.40 -15.99 -0.68
CA GLY A 693 -12.36 -16.49 0.69
C GLY A 693 -13.34 -15.72 1.58
N TRP A 694 -13.96 -16.39 2.55
CA TRP A 694 -15.02 -15.84 3.43
C TRP A 694 -14.65 -14.52 4.15
N THR A 695 -13.36 -14.19 4.20
CA THR A 695 -12.77 -12.97 4.79
C THR A 695 -12.13 -12.01 3.79
N ASN A 696 -11.90 -12.39 2.53
CA ASN A 696 -11.18 -11.53 1.58
C ASN A 696 -12.09 -10.44 1.03
N GLY A 697 -11.62 -9.19 0.98
CA GLY A 697 -12.48 -8.01 0.74
C GLY A 697 -13.42 -7.63 1.89
N ARG A 698 -13.46 -8.38 3.01
CA ARG A 698 -14.33 -8.04 4.16
C ARG A 698 -13.93 -6.73 4.84
N THR A 699 -12.63 -6.53 5.07
CA THR A 699 -12.09 -5.33 5.72
C THR A 699 -11.94 -4.15 4.74
N ASN A 700 -11.75 -2.94 5.24
CA ASN A 700 -11.35 -1.80 4.39
C ASN A 700 -9.90 -1.97 3.89
N ALA A 701 -9.42 -1.08 3.00
CA ALA A 701 -8.04 -1.16 2.48
C ALA A 701 -6.94 -1.01 3.55
N GLN A 702 -7.27 -0.55 4.77
CA GLN A 702 -6.33 -0.54 5.90
C GLN A 702 -6.36 -1.83 6.76
N ASN A 703 -7.06 -2.87 6.31
CA ASN A 703 -7.33 -4.12 7.02
C ASN A 703 -8.06 -3.89 8.36
N ILE A 704 -9.02 -2.97 8.41
CA ILE A 704 -9.92 -2.74 9.55
C ILE A 704 -11.28 -3.37 9.24
N ASP A 705 -11.85 -4.11 10.19
CA ASP A 705 -13.26 -4.53 10.14
C ASP A 705 -14.12 -3.34 10.61
N LEU A 706 -14.90 -2.75 9.70
CA LEU A 706 -15.64 -1.51 9.99
C LEU A 706 -16.74 -1.73 11.04
N ASN A 707 -17.30 -2.94 11.14
CA ASN A 707 -18.28 -3.29 12.19
C ASN A 707 -17.61 -3.70 13.51
N ARG A 708 -16.32 -3.38 13.68
CA ARG A 708 -15.54 -3.45 14.94
C ARG A 708 -14.81 -2.13 15.22
N ASN A 709 -15.14 -1.05 14.51
CA ASN A 709 -14.40 0.21 14.54
C ASN A 709 -15.19 1.40 15.11
N PHE A 710 -16.48 1.25 15.42
CA PHE A 710 -17.24 2.28 16.12
C PHE A 710 -16.85 2.33 17.62
N PRO A 711 -17.12 3.45 18.33
CA PRO A 711 -16.92 3.54 19.77
C PRO A 711 -17.73 2.48 20.54
N ASP A 712 -17.09 1.77 21.48
CA ASP A 712 -17.78 0.86 22.41
C ASP A 712 -18.53 1.65 23.50
N LEU A 713 -19.71 2.16 23.13
CA LEU A 713 -20.63 2.83 24.05
C LEU A 713 -21.40 1.81 24.91
N THR A 714 -21.49 0.54 24.50
CA THR A 714 -22.24 -0.49 25.21
C THR A 714 -21.55 -0.89 26.52
N SER A 715 -20.21 -0.95 26.55
CA SER A 715 -19.42 -1.01 27.80
C SER A 715 -19.68 0.18 28.73
N VAL A 716 -19.82 1.39 28.18
CA VAL A 716 -20.04 2.62 28.96
C VAL A 716 -21.45 2.61 29.56
N TYR A 717 -22.47 2.28 28.74
CA TYR A 717 -23.84 2.04 29.19
C TYR A 717 -23.88 0.99 30.31
N TYR A 718 -23.26 -0.17 30.12
CA TYR A 718 -23.29 -1.24 31.12
C TYR A 718 -22.64 -0.88 32.46
N ARG A 719 -21.57 -0.07 32.42
CA ARG A 719 -20.90 0.49 33.60
C ARG A 719 -21.77 1.52 34.32
N ASN A 720 -22.35 2.46 33.58
CA ASN A 720 -22.89 3.69 34.16
C ASN A 720 -24.41 3.67 34.38
N ARG A 721 -25.19 2.78 33.75
CA ARG A 721 -26.67 2.66 33.86
C ARG A 721 -27.26 2.38 35.26
N ARG A 722 -26.42 2.33 36.30
CA ARG A 722 -26.79 2.26 37.72
C ARG A 722 -26.72 3.61 38.44
N SER A 723 -25.95 4.58 37.91
CA SER A 723 -26.00 5.97 38.37
C SER A 723 -27.35 6.58 38.00
N ARG A 724 -27.87 7.48 38.84
CA ARG A 724 -29.07 8.26 38.54
C ARG A 724 -28.79 9.50 37.70
N HIS A 725 -27.56 10.00 37.72
CA HIS A 725 -27.17 11.26 37.06
C HIS A 725 -26.41 11.03 35.74
N TYR A 726 -26.32 9.78 35.27
CA TYR A 726 -25.67 9.45 33.99
C TYR A 726 -26.71 9.14 32.91
N ARG A 727 -26.68 9.91 31.82
CA ARG A 727 -27.55 9.76 30.66
C ARG A 727 -27.29 8.42 29.94
N THR A 728 -28.33 7.63 29.69
CA THR A 728 -28.20 6.32 29.02
C THR A 728 -28.47 6.34 27.52
N ASP A 729 -28.74 7.53 26.99
CA ASP A 729 -28.87 7.90 25.57
C ASP A 729 -27.93 9.07 25.25
N HIS A 730 -27.64 9.31 23.97
CA HIS A 730 -26.73 10.37 23.53
C HIS A 730 -25.37 10.33 24.27
N ILE A 731 -24.84 9.11 24.46
CA ILE A 731 -23.60 8.87 25.19
C ILE A 731 -22.44 9.50 24.39
N PRO A 732 -21.62 10.39 24.98
CA PRO A 732 -20.51 11.03 24.27
C PRO A 732 -19.43 10.02 23.86
N ILE A 733 -18.70 10.32 22.79
CA ILE A 733 -17.60 9.49 22.32
C ILE A 733 -16.42 9.65 23.30
N PRO A 734 -15.94 8.57 23.97
CA PRO A 734 -14.86 8.71 24.95
C PRO A 734 -13.55 9.14 24.28
N ASP A 735 -12.82 10.11 24.87
CA ASP A 735 -11.54 10.62 24.31
C ASP A 735 -10.55 9.51 23.94
N ALA A 736 -10.53 8.41 24.70
CA ALA A 736 -9.69 7.24 24.47
C ALA A 736 -9.91 6.55 23.11
N TYR A 737 -11.07 6.73 22.47
CA TYR A 737 -11.37 6.21 21.14
C TYR A 737 -10.49 6.85 20.05
N TRP A 738 -10.22 8.16 20.16
CA TRP A 738 -9.48 8.93 19.16
C TRP A 738 -7.97 8.65 19.15
N PHE A 739 -7.43 8.05 20.22
CA PHE A 739 -6.08 7.46 20.20
C PHE A 739 -6.03 6.08 19.52
N GLY A 740 -7.18 5.50 19.22
CA GLY A 740 -7.34 4.31 18.39
C GLY A 740 -7.20 4.60 16.90
N LYS A 741 -7.27 3.54 16.09
CA LYS A 741 -7.19 3.65 14.63
C LYS A 741 -8.60 3.76 14.04
N VAL A 742 -9.13 4.98 13.98
CA VAL A 742 -10.41 5.27 13.32
C VAL A 742 -10.26 5.14 11.81
N ALA A 743 -11.18 4.41 11.17
CA ALA A 743 -11.25 4.26 9.72
C ALA A 743 -11.97 5.48 9.10
N PRO A 744 -11.52 6.01 7.94
CA PRO A 744 -12.16 7.17 7.33
C PRO A 744 -13.61 6.89 6.92
N GLU A 745 -13.91 5.64 6.55
CA GLU A 745 -15.28 5.17 6.26
C GLU A 745 -16.18 5.26 7.52
N THR A 746 -15.65 4.86 8.68
CA THR A 746 -16.34 4.95 9.97
C THR A 746 -16.50 6.40 10.44
N TYR A 747 -15.49 7.25 10.28
CA TYR A 747 -15.56 8.68 10.61
C TYR A 747 -16.62 9.41 9.78
N ALA A 748 -16.65 9.18 8.46
CA ALA A 748 -17.65 9.73 7.55
C ALA A 748 -19.08 9.33 7.98
N VAL A 749 -19.30 8.05 8.30
CA VAL A 749 -20.60 7.55 8.74
C VAL A 749 -21.00 8.09 10.13
N MET A 750 -20.08 8.22 11.08
CA MET A 750 -20.37 8.86 12.38
C MET A 750 -20.72 10.35 12.24
N LYS A 751 -20.03 11.09 11.35
CA LYS A 751 -20.35 12.50 11.04
C LYS A 751 -21.75 12.61 10.42
N TRP A 752 -22.06 11.74 9.46
CA TRP A 752 -23.37 11.66 8.80
C TRP A 752 -24.52 11.32 9.77
N MET A 753 -24.30 10.39 10.70
CA MET A 753 -25.25 10.04 11.76
C MET A 753 -25.59 11.20 12.70
N ARG A 754 -24.77 12.26 12.75
CA ARG A 754 -25.01 13.47 13.55
C ARG A 754 -25.56 14.65 12.75
N SER A 755 -25.34 14.70 11.44
CA SER A 755 -25.81 15.81 10.60
C SER A 755 -27.31 15.75 10.30
N LEU A 756 -27.98 14.64 10.63
CA LEU A 756 -29.34 14.33 10.18
C LEU A 756 -30.14 13.59 11.29
N PRO A 757 -31.42 13.92 11.54
CA PRO A 757 -32.23 13.37 12.63
C PRO A 757 -32.77 11.96 12.34
N PHE A 758 -31.88 11.00 12.06
CA PHE A 758 -32.24 9.63 11.74
C PHE A 758 -33.05 8.94 12.86
N VAL A 759 -34.25 8.47 12.51
CA VAL A 759 -35.18 7.77 13.40
C VAL A 759 -34.93 6.27 13.39
N GLN A 760 -34.69 5.71 12.20
CA GLN A 760 -34.60 4.27 11.96
C GLN A 760 -33.52 3.94 10.93
N SER A 761 -32.98 2.72 10.97
CA SER A 761 -32.00 2.25 10.00
C SER A 761 -31.92 0.73 9.89
N ALA A 762 -31.39 0.23 8.78
CA ALA A 762 -30.86 -1.12 8.69
C ALA A 762 -29.48 -1.14 8.01
N SER A 763 -28.56 -1.93 8.55
CA SER A 763 -27.32 -2.32 7.89
C SER A 763 -27.48 -3.69 7.21
N LEU A 764 -27.08 -3.80 5.94
CA LEU A 764 -27.30 -4.98 5.10
C LEU A 764 -26.01 -5.78 4.89
N HIS A 765 -26.06 -7.05 5.26
CA HIS A 765 -24.94 -7.98 5.41
C HIS A 765 -25.17 -9.32 4.66
N GLY A 766 -24.20 -10.22 4.74
CA GLY A 766 -24.29 -11.58 4.20
C GLY A 766 -23.34 -12.57 4.90
N GLY A 767 -23.72 -13.84 4.85
CA GLY A 767 -23.07 -14.94 5.56
C GLY A 767 -24.04 -15.82 6.37
N GLU A 768 -25.28 -15.38 6.52
CA GLU A 768 -26.38 -16.02 7.26
C GLU A 768 -27.73 -15.47 6.75
N LEU A 769 -28.88 -16.01 7.18
CA LEU A 769 -30.21 -15.50 6.82
C LEU A 769 -31.05 -15.20 8.08
N VAL A 770 -30.80 -14.04 8.70
CA VAL A 770 -31.40 -13.64 9.98
C VAL A 770 -31.38 -12.11 10.15
N VAL A 771 -32.35 -11.55 10.89
CA VAL A 771 -32.21 -10.18 11.42
C VAL A 771 -31.64 -10.20 12.83
N SER A 772 -30.45 -9.63 13.01
CA SER A 772 -29.88 -9.30 14.31
C SER A 772 -30.39 -7.93 14.81
N TYR A 773 -30.65 -7.82 16.11
CA TYR A 773 -30.99 -6.57 16.78
C TYR A 773 -30.19 -6.35 18.09
N PRO A 774 -29.92 -5.08 18.46
CA PRO A 774 -29.17 -4.69 19.66
C PRO A 774 -29.60 -5.34 20.98
N PHE A 775 -28.69 -5.49 21.95
CA PHE A 775 -27.27 -5.15 21.85
C PHE A 775 -26.43 -6.26 21.19
N ASP A 776 -25.47 -5.87 20.35
CA ASP A 776 -24.42 -6.73 19.78
C ASP A 776 -23.36 -7.11 20.83
N PHE A 777 -23.11 -6.26 21.83
CA PHE A 777 -22.17 -6.56 22.92
C PHE A 777 -22.84 -7.12 24.18
N SER A 778 -22.29 -8.21 24.73
CA SER A 778 -22.69 -8.79 26.01
C SER A 778 -22.21 -7.94 27.20
N ARG A 779 -22.99 -7.91 28.28
CA ARG A 779 -22.53 -7.36 29.58
C ARG A 779 -21.32 -8.12 30.14
N HIS A 780 -21.20 -9.42 29.83
CA HIS A 780 -20.14 -10.29 30.34
C HIS A 780 -19.09 -10.49 29.25
N VAL A 781 -17.95 -9.81 29.39
CA VAL A 781 -16.85 -9.76 28.39
C VAL A 781 -16.29 -11.15 28.03
N HIS A 782 -16.49 -12.15 28.89
CA HIS A 782 -16.03 -13.54 28.69
C HIS A 782 -17.13 -14.50 28.20
N GLU A 783 -18.37 -14.05 28.06
CA GLU A 783 -19.48 -14.88 27.57
C GLU A 783 -19.77 -14.55 26.11
N GLU A 784 -19.23 -15.38 25.21
CA GLU A 784 -19.34 -15.21 23.75
C GLU A 784 -20.79 -15.26 23.23
N ARG A 785 -21.74 -15.80 24.01
CA ARG A 785 -23.16 -15.88 23.68
C ARG A 785 -24.04 -15.64 24.91
N MET A 786 -24.52 -14.41 25.07
CA MET A 786 -25.49 -14.05 26.12
C MET A 786 -26.49 -13.02 25.61
N PHE A 787 -27.76 -13.24 25.93
CA PHE A 787 -28.85 -12.29 25.64
C PHE A 787 -28.62 -10.93 26.33
N SER A 788 -28.55 -9.87 25.51
CA SER A 788 -28.13 -8.51 25.90
C SER A 788 -29.23 -7.50 25.53
N PRO A 789 -30.30 -7.37 26.35
CA PRO A 789 -31.48 -6.60 25.98
C PRO A 789 -31.30 -5.09 26.07
N THR A 790 -31.88 -4.38 25.11
CA THR A 790 -32.05 -2.92 25.14
C THR A 790 -33.20 -2.51 26.07
N PRO A 791 -33.26 -1.24 26.53
CA PRO A 791 -34.49 -0.65 27.06
C PRO A 791 -35.71 -0.78 26.14
N ASP A 792 -35.47 -0.85 24.82
CA ASP A 792 -36.46 -0.89 23.75
C ASP A 792 -36.63 -2.28 23.10
N GLU A 793 -36.30 -3.33 23.82
CA GLU A 793 -36.32 -4.74 23.40
C GLU A 793 -37.56 -5.14 22.56
N GLN A 794 -38.74 -4.62 22.91
CA GLN A 794 -40.01 -4.97 22.26
C GLN A 794 -40.22 -4.26 20.92
N ILE A 795 -39.71 -3.03 20.73
CA ILE A 795 -39.77 -2.35 19.42
C ILE A 795 -38.67 -2.86 18.49
N PHE A 796 -37.47 -3.16 19.00
CA PHE A 796 -36.44 -3.85 18.20
C PHE A 796 -36.91 -5.21 17.67
N LYS A 797 -37.55 -6.02 18.52
CA LYS A 797 -38.20 -7.27 18.08
C LYS A 797 -39.29 -7.04 17.03
N GLN A 798 -40.07 -5.96 17.12
CA GLN A 798 -41.09 -5.61 16.13
C GLN A 798 -40.48 -5.13 14.80
N LEU A 799 -39.41 -4.34 14.83
CA LEU A 799 -38.66 -3.91 13.64
C LEU A 799 -38.03 -5.10 12.92
N ALA A 800 -37.33 -5.97 13.67
CA ALA A 800 -36.74 -7.19 13.12
C ALA A 800 -37.80 -8.15 12.55
N ARG A 801 -38.94 -8.31 13.24
CA ARG A 801 -40.13 -9.01 12.72
C ARG A 801 -40.62 -8.43 11.40
N THR A 802 -40.70 -7.11 11.28
CA THR A 802 -41.27 -6.46 10.09
C THR A 802 -40.47 -6.77 8.83
N TYR A 803 -39.14 -6.94 8.94
CA TYR A 803 -38.32 -7.44 7.83
C TYR A 803 -38.44 -8.97 7.68
N ALA A 804 -38.20 -9.75 8.74
CA ALA A 804 -38.10 -11.21 8.67
C ALA A 804 -39.41 -11.93 8.29
N ASP A 805 -40.57 -11.42 8.73
CA ASP A 805 -41.89 -11.97 8.41
C ASP A 805 -42.37 -11.56 6.99
N ALA A 806 -41.81 -10.49 6.43
CA ALA A 806 -42.05 -10.07 5.04
C ALA A 806 -41.10 -10.73 4.03
N HIS A 807 -39.96 -11.28 4.47
CA HIS A 807 -39.01 -11.98 3.61
C HIS A 807 -39.55 -13.35 3.21
N ALA A 808 -39.49 -13.69 1.92
CA ALA A 808 -40.08 -14.90 1.36
C ALA A 808 -39.65 -16.21 2.04
N THR A 809 -38.45 -16.23 2.65
CA THR A 809 -37.87 -17.39 3.32
C THR A 809 -37.43 -17.20 4.77
N MET A 810 -37.22 -15.97 5.27
CA MET A 810 -36.44 -15.78 6.51
C MET A 810 -37.17 -16.29 7.76
N SER A 811 -38.47 -15.98 7.90
CA SER A 811 -39.30 -16.45 9.02
C SER A 811 -39.86 -17.88 8.90
N ASN A 812 -39.60 -18.58 7.79
CA ASN A 812 -40.13 -19.91 7.52
C ASN A 812 -39.56 -20.98 8.46
N ASN A 813 -40.19 -22.16 8.49
CA ASN A 813 -39.88 -23.24 9.44
C ASN A 813 -38.78 -24.24 9.01
N ASP A 814 -38.25 -24.18 7.79
CA ASP A 814 -37.13 -25.04 7.35
C ASP A 814 -35.84 -24.77 8.17
N THR A 815 -35.11 -25.82 8.50
CA THR A 815 -33.88 -25.80 9.29
C THR A 815 -32.59 -25.68 8.46
N ASN A 816 -32.65 -25.94 7.14
CA ASN A 816 -31.46 -26.27 6.34
C ASN A 816 -30.98 -25.14 5.41
N ARG A 817 -31.23 -23.86 5.76
CA ARG A 817 -30.87 -22.72 4.89
C ARG A 817 -29.38 -22.41 4.95
N CYS A 818 -28.87 -22.06 6.13
CA CYS A 818 -27.46 -21.82 6.40
C CYS A 818 -26.97 -22.74 7.54
N GLY A 819 -25.75 -22.53 8.03
CA GLY A 819 -25.13 -23.38 9.07
C GLY A 819 -25.76 -23.29 10.46
N ALA A 820 -26.64 -22.33 10.72
CA ALA A 820 -27.34 -22.15 11.99
C ALA A 820 -28.88 -22.13 11.81
N SER A 821 -29.61 -22.56 12.85
CA SER A 821 -31.08 -22.67 12.79
C SER A 821 -31.78 -21.60 13.63
N PHE A 822 -32.38 -20.62 12.95
CA PHE A 822 -33.20 -19.56 13.55
C PHE A 822 -34.71 -19.87 13.52
N GLN A 823 -35.09 -21.13 13.32
CA GLN A 823 -36.50 -21.56 13.26
C GLN A 823 -37.27 -21.17 14.53
N ARG A 824 -36.71 -21.44 15.72
CA ARG A 824 -37.38 -21.21 17.01
C ARG A 824 -37.65 -19.72 17.29
N THR A 825 -36.85 -18.83 16.71
CA THR A 825 -37.07 -17.39 16.75
C THR A 825 -37.74 -16.86 15.48
N ARG A 826 -38.09 -17.73 14.51
CA ARG A 826 -38.59 -17.38 13.17
C ARG A 826 -37.76 -16.25 12.51
N GLY A 827 -36.45 -16.44 12.36
CA GLY A 827 -35.61 -15.54 11.54
C GLY A 827 -35.13 -14.23 12.20
N ILE A 828 -35.25 -14.08 13.52
CA ILE A 828 -34.65 -12.93 14.26
C ILE A 828 -33.72 -13.42 15.38
N ILE A 829 -32.72 -12.62 15.78
CA ILE A 829 -31.82 -12.93 16.90
C ILE A 829 -31.34 -11.65 17.58
N ASN A 830 -31.03 -11.71 18.88
CA ASN A 830 -30.30 -10.61 19.54
C ASN A 830 -28.80 -10.79 19.27
N GLY A 831 -28.08 -9.74 18.91
CA GLY A 831 -26.69 -9.83 18.44
C GLY A 831 -25.77 -10.58 19.40
N ALA A 832 -25.70 -10.13 20.66
CA ALA A 832 -24.86 -10.76 21.68
C ALA A 832 -25.28 -12.21 22.03
N LEU A 833 -26.53 -12.60 21.78
CA LEU A 833 -26.99 -13.99 21.92
C LEU A 833 -26.51 -14.89 20.76
N TRP A 834 -26.33 -14.32 19.57
CA TRP A 834 -25.77 -15.02 18.40
C TRP A 834 -24.24 -15.14 18.51
N TYR A 835 -23.56 -14.02 18.71
CA TYR A 835 -22.17 -13.91 19.14
C TYR A 835 -21.87 -12.48 19.62
N SER A 836 -21.23 -12.32 20.78
CA SER A 836 -20.94 -11.03 21.39
C SER A 836 -19.73 -10.33 20.78
N PHE A 837 -19.88 -9.06 20.38
CA PHE A 837 -18.76 -8.21 19.94
C PHE A 837 -18.97 -6.73 20.28
N ALA A 838 -17.88 -5.99 20.49
CA ALA A 838 -17.88 -4.56 20.74
C ALA A 838 -17.54 -3.75 19.47
N GLY A 839 -17.90 -2.46 19.46
CA GLY A 839 -17.58 -1.52 18.37
C GLY A 839 -18.42 -1.70 17.10
N GLY A 840 -19.63 -2.27 17.23
CA GLY A 840 -20.60 -2.42 16.15
C GLY A 840 -21.35 -1.13 15.82
N MET A 841 -21.78 -1.00 14.57
CA MET A 841 -22.52 0.17 14.09
C MET A 841 -23.93 0.29 14.70
N SER A 842 -24.62 -0.84 14.83
CA SER A 842 -26.01 -0.90 15.32
C SER A 842 -26.14 -0.43 16.77
N ASP A 843 -25.27 -0.93 17.67
CA ASP A 843 -25.13 -0.45 19.04
C ASP A 843 -24.78 1.05 19.12
N PHE A 844 -23.89 1.54 18.24
CA PHE A 844 -23.48 2.95 18.23
C PHE A 844 -24.63 3.91 17.87
N ASN A 845 -25.44 3.58 16.85
CA ASN A 845 -26.64 4.37 16.50
C ASN A 845 -27.54 4.59 17.72
N TYR A 846 -27.94 3.49 18.36
CA TYR A 846 -28.92 3.51 19.44
C TYR A 846 -28.40 4.19 20.72
N LEU A 847 -27.08 4.17 20.96
CA LEU A 847 -26.47 4.79 22.14
C LEU A 847 -26.01 6.24 21.92
N HIS A 848 -25.58 6.63 20.71
CA HIS A 848 -25.07 7.98 20.42
C HIS A 848 -26.13 8.96 19.88
N THR A 849 -27.18 8.46 19.21
CA THR A 849 -28.19 9.29 18.53
C THR A 849 -29.62 8.80 18.82
N ASN A 850 -30.63 9.36 18.15
CA ASN A 850 -32.01 8.88 18.19
C ASN A 850 -32.23 7.55 17.43
N CYS A 851 -31.29 7.11 16.60
CA CYS A 851 -31.56 6.14 15.53
C CYS A 851 -31.67 4.67 16.03
N PHE A 852 -32.73 3.99 15.60
CA PHE A 852 -32.94 2.56 15.81
C PHE A 852 -32.43 1.77 14.60
N GLU A 853 -31.19 1.29 14.67
CA GLU A 853 -30.58 0.47 13.60
C GLU A 853 -30.68 -1.04 13.89
N ILE A 854 -31.08 -1.83 12.90
CA ILE A 854 -30.98 -3.30 12.91
C ILE A 854 -29.92 -3.81 11.92
N THR A 855 -29.48 -5.05 12.07
CA THR A 855 -28.51 -5.70 11.17
C THR A 855 -29.21 -6.86 10.45
N VAL A 856 -29.29 -6.80 9.12
CA VAL A 856 -29.99 -7.77 8.28
C VAL A 856 -28.96 -8.60 7.51
N GLU A 857 -28.83 -9.88 7.86
CA GLU A 857 -28.07 -10.87 7.09
C GLU A 857 -28.98 -11.41 5.98
N LEU A 858 -28.67 -11.08 4.73
CA LEU A 858 -29.56 -11.27 3.58
C LEU A 858 -29.53 -12.68 2.97
N GLY A 859 -28.51 -13.49 3.27
CA GLY A 859 -28.29 -14.78 2.64
C GLY A 859 -26.96 -15.42 3.05
N CYS A 860 -26.88 -16.75 2.94
CA CYS A 860 -25.72 -17.52 3.41
C CYS A 860 -24.44 -17.25 2.59
N ASP A 861 -24.58 -17.04 1.29
CA ASP A 861 -23.48 -16.60 0.43
C ASP A 861 -23.32 -15.08 0.55
N LYS A 862 -22.07 -14.64 0.68
CA LYS A 862 -21.70 -13.23 0.77
C LYS A 862 -21.65 -12.57 -0.60
N PHE A 863 -21.33 -13.35 -1.64
CA PHE A 863 -21.15 -12.90 -3.01
C PHE A 863 -21.73 -13.96 -3.98
N PRO A 864 -23.06 -14.15 -4.00
CA PRO A 864 -23.73 -15.20 -4.80
C PRO A 864 -23.51 -15.02 -6.32
N SER A 865 -23.96 -15.97 -7.12
CA SER A 865 -23.91 -15.85 -8.58
C SER A 865 -24.86 -14.76 -9.09
N GLU A 866 -24.59 -14.18 -10.28
CA GLU A 866 -25.49 -13.17 -10.85
C GLU A 866 -26.90 -13.70 -11.13
N ALA A 867 -27.04 -15.01 -11.37
CA ALA A 867 -28.34 -15.67 -11.57
C ALA A 867 -29.24 -15.61 -10.32
N GLU A 868 -28.67 -15.44 -9.12
CA GLU A 868 -29.39 -15.38 -7.85
C GLU A 868 -29.82 -13.95 -7.48
N LEU A 869 -29.26 -12.91 -8.13
CA LEU A 869 -29.55 -11.50 -7.80
C LEU A 869 -31.02 -11.12 -8.01
N TYR A 870 -31.70 -11.68 -9.03
CA TYR A 870 -33.13 -11.45 -9.25
C TYR A 870 -34.02 -12.22 -8.25
N PRO A 871 -33.82 -13.54 -8.00
CA PRO A 871 -34.47 -14.25 -6.89
C PRO A 871 -34.33 -13.57 -5.53
N GLU A 872 -33.13 -13.08 -5.20
CA GLU A 872 -32.88 -12.39 -3.92
C GLU A 872 -33.54 -11.02 -3.85
N TRP A 873 -33.51 -10.23 -4.93
CA TRP A 873 -34.30 -9.00 -5.04
C TRP A 873 -35.78 -9.25 -4.84
N LYS A 874 -36.33 -10.27 -5.50
CA LYS A 874 -37.75 -10.64 -5.36
C LYS A 874 -38.11 -11.06 -3.93
N SER A 875 -37.18 -11.69 -3.21
CA SER A 875 -37.37 -12.13 -1.83
C SER A 875 -37.28 -10.99 -0.81
N ASN A 876 -36.40 -10.00 -1.05
CA ASN A 876 -36.13 -8.88 -0.16
C ASN A 876 -36.97 -7.62 -0.42
N LYS A 877 -37.47 -7.39 -1.64
CA LYS A 877 -38.17 -6.14 -2.01
C LYS A 877 -39.29 -5.76 -1.04
N GLU A 878 -40.16 -6.71 -0.69
CA GLU A 878 -41.28 -6.45 0.22
C GLU A 878 -40.80 -6.18 1.66
N SER A 879 -39.71 -6.84 2.09
CA SER A 879 -39.08 -6.62 3.39
C SER A 879 -38.50 -5.22 3.52
N LEU A 880 -37.81 -4.74 2.47
CA LEU A 880 -37.26 -3.39 2.39
C LEU A 880 -38.38 -2.32 2.46
N LEU A 881 -39.46 -2.50 1.69
CA LEU A 881 -40.60 -1.57 1.70
C LEU A 881 -41.32 -1.56 3.07
N SER A 882 -41.73 -2.74 3.55
CA SER A 882 -42.41 -2.89 4.86
C SER A 882 -41.56 -2.37 6.02
N PHE A 883 -40.23 -2.55 5.96
CA PHE A 883 -39.31 -1.97 6.94
C PHE A 883 -39.28 -0.45 6.85
N MET A 884 -39.15 0.15 5.67
CA MET A 884 -39.14 1.62 5.53
C MET A 884 -40.45 2.26 5.98
N GLU A 885 -41.59 1.64 5.67
CA GLU A 885 -42.92 2.09 6.14
C GLU A 885 -43.07 2.05 7.66
N SER A 886 -42.33 1.17 8.35
CA SER A 886 -42.42 1.01 9.81
C SER A 886 -41.86 2.17 10.64
N VAL A 887 -41.15 3.13 10.02
CA VAL A 887 -40.75 4.39 10.67
C VAL A 887 -41.95 5.26 11.06
N HIS A 888 -43.11 5.04 10.44
CA HIS A 888 -44.39 5.69 10.79
C HIS A 888 -45.15 4.98 11.93
N ARG A 889 -44.44 4.32 12.85
CA ARG A 889 -45.00 3.71 14.06
C ARG A 889 -44.71 4.54 15.31
N GLY A 890 -45.44 4.29 16.40
CA GLY A 890 -45.31 5.05 17.63
C GLY A 890 -45.89 6.47 17.53
N VAL A 891 -45.15 7.45 18.03
CA VAL A 891 -45.58 8.86 18.08
C VAL A 891 -44.51 9.80 17.52
N LYS A 892 -44.95 10.97 17.02
CA LYS A 892 -44.10 12.09 16.64
C LYS A 892 -44.76 13.41 17.03
N GLY A 893 -44.04 14.52 17.06
CA GLY A 893 -44.62 15.82 17.42
C GLY A 893 -43.57 16.91 17.52
N VAL A 894 -44.02 18.13 17.82
CA VAL A 894 -43.15 19.29 18.07
C VAL A 894 -43.11 19.62 19.56
N VAL A 895 -41.94 19.89 20.11
CA VAL A 895 -41.75 20.55 21.40
C VAL A 895 -41.45 22.02 21.11
N GLN A 896 -42.29 22.91 21.62
CA GLN A 896 -42.23 24.35 21.35
C GLN A 896 -42.37 25.17 22.64
N ASP A 897 -41.99 26.44 22.59
CA ASP A 897 -42.26 27.39 23.68
C ASP A 897 -43.68 28.00 23.57
N LEU A 898 -44.05 28.84 24.54
CA LEU A 898 -45.33 29.57 24.56
C LEU A 898 -45.48 30.54 23.37
N ASP A 899 -44.37 30.99 22.79
CA ASP A 899 -44.33 31.91 21.65
C ASP A 899 -44.47 31.15 20.31
N GLY A 900 -44.42 29.81 20.33
CA GLY A 900 -44.59 28.92 19.19
C GLY A 900 -43.30 28.46 18.52
N ASN A 901 -42.12 28.81 19.07
CA ASN A 901 -40.82 28.44 18.50
C ASN A 901 -40.45 27.00 18.90
N GLY A 902 -39.90 26.22 17.97
CA GLY A 902 -39.37 24.88 18.24
C GLY A 902 -38.20 24.91 19.22
N ILE A 903 -38.18 23.98 20.17
CA ILE A 903 -37.10 23.84 21.17
C ILE A 903 -36.19 22.67 20.76
N LYS A 904 -35.06 22.99 20.14
CA LYS A 904 -33.97 22.06 19.81
C LYS A 904 -33.39 21.38 21.05
N GLY A 905 -33.05 20.10 20.95
CA GLY A 905 -32.41 19.34 22.03
C GLY A 905 -33.30 19.04 23.24
N ALA A 906 -34.59 19.39 23.19
CA ALA A 906 -35.57 19.01 24.21
C ALA A 906 -35.68 17.48 24.30
N THR A 907 -35.74 16.96 25.51
CA THR A 907 -35.71 15.53 25.80
C THR A 907 -37.13 14.99 25.96
N ILE A 908 -37.48 13.98 25.16
CA ILE A 908 -38.73 13.21 25.27
C ILE A 908 -38.41 11.87 25.94
N SER A 909 -38.91 11.74 27.17
CA SER A 909 -38.78 10.54 28.00
C SER A 909 -40.07 9.73 28.04
N VAL A 910 -39.97 8.39 28.16
CA VAL A 910 -41.12 7.48 28.20
C VAL A 910 -41.09 6.67 29.49
N ARG A 911 -42.11 6.84 30.36
CA ARG A 911 -42.13 6.24 31.70
C ARG A 911 -42.01 4.70 31.65
N GLY A 912 -40.85 4.20 32.07
CA GLY A 912 -40.53 2.77 32.13
C GLY A 912 -39.44 2.34 31.15
N ILE A 913 -39.16 3.13 30.12
CA ILE A 913 -38.08 2.92 29.15
C ILE A 913 -36.93 3.86 29.50
N ARG A 914 -35.70 3.36 29.60
CA ARG A 914 -34.50 4.15 29.95
C ARG A 914 -33.62 4.43 28.72
N LYS A 915 -34.26 5.02 27.73
CA LYS A 915 -33.68 5.55 26.49
C LYS A 915 -34.59 6.71 26.11
N ASP A 916 -34.12 7.92 26.26
CA ASP A 916 -34.87 9.10 25.82
C ASP A 916 -34.49 9.46 24.38
N VAL A 917 -35.24 10.37 23.74
CA VAL A 917 -34.91 10.94 22.42
C VAL A 917 -34.85 12.46 22.51
N ALA A 918 -33.97 13.07 21.70
CA ALA A 918 -33.83 14.51 21.59
C ALA A 918 -34.63 15.04 20.38
N THR A 919 -35.12 16.28 20.45
CA THR A 919 -35.68 16.99 19.29
C THR A 919 -34.61 17.47 18.32
N ALA A 920 -34.97 17.57 17.04
CA ALA A 920 -34.16 18.16 15.98
C ALA A 920 -34.22 19.70 15.99
N GLU A 921 -33.70 20.35 14.95
CA GLU A 921 -33.51 21.81 14.87
C GLU A 921 -34.82 22.59 15.10
N ASP A 922 -35.89 22.21 14.40
CA ASP A 922 -37.22 22.85 14.48
C ASP A 922 -38.06 22.35 15.68
N GLY A 923 -37.42 21.70 16.66
CA GLY A 923 -38.06 21.20 17.88
C GLY A 923 -38.91 19.95 17.71
N ASP A 924 -38.90 19.29 16.55
CA ASP A 924 -39.65 18.07 16.30
C ASP A 924 -38.91 16.78 16.68
N TYR A 925 -39.68 15.72 16.93
CA TYR A 925 -39.17 14.42 17.35
C TYR A 925 -40.02 13.26 16.84
N TRP A 926 -39.41 12.08 16.83
CA TRP A 926 -40.07 10.80 16.55
C TRP A 926 -39.67 9.80 17.63
N ARG A 927 -40.65 9.03 18.10
CA ARG A 927 -40.46 8.01 19.13
C ARG A 927 -41.23 6.74 18.75
N LEU A 928 -40.49 5.79 18.19
CA LEU A 928 -41.00 4.45 17.89
C LEU A 928 -41.44 3.77 19.20
N LEU A 929 -42.68 3.27 19.21
CA LEU A 929 -43.32 2.62 20.36
C LEU A 929 -44.31 1.57 19.87
N ASN A 930 -44.38 0.45 20.60
CA ASN A 930 -45.38 -0.58 20.37
C ASN A 930 -46.78 -0.11 20.87
N PRO A 931 -47.87 -0.69 20.34
CA PRO A 931 -49.22 -0.45 20.83
C PRO A 931 -49.37 -0.61 22.36
N GLY A 932 -50.17 0.27 22.97
CA GLY A 932 -50.36 0.35 24.41
C GLY A 932 -50.56 1.77 24.92
N THR A 933 -50.70 1.92 26.24
CA THR A 933 -50.85 3.23 26.90
C THR A 933 -49.53 3.66 27.52
N HIS A 934 -48.95 4.73 26.98
CA HIS A 934 -47.65 5.28 27.38
C HIS A 934 -47.83 6.60 28.14
N ILE A 935 -46.81 6.98 28.92
CA ILE A 935 -46.73 8.28 29.59
C ILE A 935 -45.42 8.92 29.14
N LEU A 936 -45.52 9.95 28.31
CA LEU A 936 -44.40 10.70 27.75
C LEU A 936 -44.21 12.00 28.54
N THR A 937 -42.96 12.43 28.74
CA THR A 937 -42.64 13.73 29.35
C THR A 937 -41.59 14.46 28.53
N ALA A 938 -41.91 15.68 28.14
CA ALA A 938 -40.99 16.63 27.51
C ALA A 938 -40.31 17.52 28.55
N ALA A 939 -39.03 17.81 28.36
CA ALA A 939 -38.23 18.69 29.22
C ALA A 939 -37.06 19.35 28.44
N ALA A 940 -36.67 20.57 28.81
CA ALA A 940 -35.48 21.25 28.31
C ALA A 940 -34.82 22.10 29.42
N LYS A 941 -33.52 22.45 29.29
CA LYS A 941 -32.81 23.30 30.26
C LYS A 941 -33.39 24.73 30.20
N GLY A 942 -33.81 25.28 31.33
CA GLY A 942 -34.54 26.57 31.40
C GLY A 942 -36.04 26.50 31.10
N PHE A 943 -36.64 25.31 31.03
CA PHE A 943 -38.07 25.12 30.76
C PHE A 943 -38.75 24.19 31.78
N SER A 944 -40.06 24.42 31.95
CA SER A 944 -40.97 23.51 32.66
C SER A 944 -41.01 22.12 32.01
N LYS A 945 -41.40 21.10 32.79
CA LYS A 945 -41.53 19.71 32.32
C LYS A 945 -43.01 19.35 32.16
N VAL A 946 -43.40 18.87 30.99
CA VAL A 946 -44.82 18.59 30.66
C VAL A 946 -45.02 17.12 30.34
N THR A 947 -45.90 16.46 31.11
CA THR A 947 -46.23 15.04 30.97
C THR A 947 -47.59 14.82 30.30
N LYS A 948 -47.66 13.94 29.31
CA LYS A 948 -48.90 13.53 28.63
C LYS A 948 -49.06 12.00 28.65
N ARG A 949 -50.29 11.53 28.89
CA ARG A 949 -50.69 10.13 28.71
C ARG A 949 -51.22 9.94 27.31
N VAL A 950 -50.70 8.97 26.57
CA VAL A 950 -51.04 8.72 25.16
C VAL A 950 -51.40 7.25 24.98
N HIS A 951 -52.41 6.96 24.17
CA HIS A 951 -52.78 5.60 23.78
C HIS A 951 -52.46 5.34 22.32
N ILE A 952 -51.72 4.27 22.05
CA ILE A 952 -51.21 3.85 20.74
C ILE A 952 -52.00 2.59 20.35
N PRO A 953 -52.96 2.66 19.41
CA PRO A 953 -53.79 1.50 19.05
C PRO A 953 -52.99 0.43 18.30
N HIS A 954 -53.52 -0.81 18.28
CA HIS A 954 -52.85 -1.95 17.65
C HIS A 954 -52.67 -1.80 16.13
N ASN A 955 -53.66 -1.21 15.46
CA ASN A 955 -53.64 -0.97 14.02
C ASN A 955 -53.33 0.51 13.76
N MET A 956 -52.07 0.83 13.45
CA MET A 956 -51.62 2.17 13.07
C MET A 956 -50.97 2.15 11.71
N ASN A 957 -51.47 3.00 10.81
CA ASN A 957 -50.95 3.19 9.46
C ASN A 957 -50.13 4.50 9.33
N LYS A 958 -50.11 5.33 10.39
CA LYS A 958 -49.33 6.58 10.53
C LYS A 958 -49.01 6.80 12.02
N ALA A 959 -47.90 7.48 12.32
CA ALA A 959 -47.50 7.80 13.68
C ALA A 959 -48.47 8.81 14.34
N GLY A 960 -48.74 8.66 15.63
CA GLY A 960 -49.63 9.55 16.37
C GLY A 960 -48.98 10.90 16.66
N ARG A 961 -49.65 12.02 16.37
CA ARG A 961 -49.12 13.36 16.65
C ARG A 961 -49.32 13.75 18.12
N VAL A 962 -48.24 14.12 18.82
CA VAL A 962 -48.23 14.48 20.24
C VAL A 962 -47.28 15.67 20.46
N ASP A 963 -47.79 16.88 20.30
CA ASP A 963 -46.98 18.10 20.51
C ASP A 963 -46.90 18.47 21.99
N PHE A 964 -45.87 19.20 22.40
CA PHE A 964 -45.66 19.71 23.76
C PHE A 964 -45.35 21.22 23.72
N VAL A 965 -45.96 21.98 24.63
CA VAL A 965 -45.66 23.40 24.83
C VAL A 965 -45.01 23.53 26.20
N LEU A 966 -43.82 24.13 26.28
CA LEU A 966 -43.08 24.31 27.52
C LEU A 966 -42.99 25.81 27.88
N GLU A 967 -43.33 26.13 29.12
CA GLU A 967 -43.13 27.46 29.71
C GLU A 967 -41.66 27.66 30.11
N LYS A 968 -41.12 28.87 29.88
CA LYS A 968 -39.76 29.28 30.26
C LYS A 968 -39.72 29.51 31.78
N VAL A 969 -38.80 28.87 32.48
CA VAL A 969 -38.70 28.90 33.96
C VAL A 969 -37.31 29.42 34.34
N PRO A 970 -37.18 30.31 35.35
CA PRO A 970 -35.87 30.73 35.86
C PRO A 970 -34.99 29.53 36.21
N VAL A 971 -33.76 29.51 35.71
CA VAL A 971 -32.77 28.51 36.10
C VAL A 971 -32.30 28.85 37.51
N GLU A 972 -32.81 28.13 38.50
CA GLU A 972 -32.16 28.10 39.81
C GLU A 972 -30.74 27.54 39.62
N PRO A 973 -29.70 28.18 40.21
CA PRO A 973 -28.33 27.67 40.10
C PRO A 973 -28.21 26.36 40.87
N ASP A 974 -28.14 25.25 40.15
CA ASP A 974 -28.00 23.93 40.75
C ASP A 974 -26.64 23.83 41.47
N ILE A 975 -26.64 23.37 42.71
CA ILE A 975 -25.45 23.37 43.57
C ILE A 975 -24.44 22.31 43.10
N ASP A 976 -24.90 21.29 42.36
CA ASP A 976 -24.05 20.25 41.76
C ASP A 976 -23.27 20.72 40.50
N ASP A 977 -23.71 21.77 39.79
CA ASP A 977 -23.02 22.31 38.58
C ASP A 977 -21.60 22.84 38.91
N HIS A 978 -21.29 23.07 40.19
CA HIS A 978 -19.96 23.47 40.68
C HIS A 978 -19.07 22.30 41.15
N LEU A 979 -19.62 21.10 41.32
CA LEU A 979 -18.88 19.90 41.76
C LEU A 979 -18.62 18.90 40.62
N PHE A 980 -19.50 18.89 39.61
CA PHE A 980 -19.28 18.19 38.35
C PHE A 980 -19.56 19.17 37.21
N PRO A 981 -18.56 19.54 36.38
CA PRO A 981 -18.84 20.40 35.24
C PRO A 981 -19.77 19.65 34.27
N THR A 982 -21.00 20.14 34.10
CA THR A 982 -21.88 19.73 33.00
C THR A 982 -21.40 20.38 31.69
N ASP A 983 -20.14 20.14 31.37
CA ASP A 983 -19.59 20.40 30.05
C ASP A 983 -20.33 19.43 29.11
N ASP A 984 -21.12 19.96 28.17
CA ASP A 984 -22.03 19.19 27.31
C ASP A 984 -21.23 18.40 26.25
N THR A 985 -20.50 17.40 26.73
CA THR A 985 -19.53 16.56 26.01
C THR A 985 -20.12 15.81 24.82
N TRP A 986 -21.45 15.76 24.68
CA TRP A 986 -22.07 15.26 23.46
C TRP A 986 -21.90 16.23 22.27
N ASP A 987 -21.88 17.56 22.45
CA ASP A 987 -21.63 18.51 21.36
C ASP A 987 -20.18 18.51 20.86
N ARG A 988 -19.26 17.96 21.67
CA ARG A 988 -17.87 17.72 21.30
C ARG A 988 -17.72 16.43 20.48
N PHE A 989 -18.02 16.50 19.18
CA PHE A 989 -17.90 15.34 18.29
C PHE A 989 -16.46 14.79 18.21
N ASP A 990 -15.49 15.63 17.83
CA ASP A 990 -14.06 15.27 17.76
C ASP A 990 -13.25 16.30 18.56
N PRO A 991 -12.53 15.88 19.63
CA PRO A 991 -11.69 16.77 20.44
C PRO A 991 -10.48 17.35 19.71
N TYR A 992 -10.00 16.71 18.65
CA TYR A 992 -8.69 16.94 18.02
C TYR A 992 -8.78 17.66 16.68
N ASN A 993 -9.96 17.67 16.05
CA ASN A 993 -10.23 18.34 14.76
C ASN A 993 -10.66 19.82 14.91
N GLN A 994 -10.29 20.48 16.01
CA GLN A 994 -10.79 21.83 16.35
C GLN A 994 -10.21 22.98 15.51
N PHE A 995 -9.40 22.70 14.48
CA PHE A 995 -8.80 23.74 13.63
C PHE A 995 -9.71 24.30 12.52
N GLU A 996 -10.86 23.68 12.23
CA GLU A 996 -11.84 24.21 11.26
C GLU A 996 -12.89 25.16 11.89
N ARG A 997 -12.85 25.44 13.20
CA ARG A 997 -13.93 26.19 13.90
C ARG A 997 -13.60 27.67 14.20
N VAL A 998 -12.89 28.35 13.28
CA VAL A 998 -12.71 29.82 13.32
C VAL A 998 -12.77 30.44 11.90
N THR A 999 -13.90 30.30 11.21
CA THR A 999 -14.29 31.17 10.09
C THR A 999 -15.80 31.13 9.85
N GLU A 1000 -16.52 32.10 10.42
CA GLU A 1000 -17.74 32.62 9.78
C GLU A 1000 -17.37 33.87 8.95
N PRO A 1001 -18.14 34.20 7.90
CA PRO A 1001 -17.67 35.09 6.84
C PRO A 1001 -17.67 36.58 7.23
N GLY A 1002 -16.48 37.19 7.22
CA GLY A 1002 -16.28 38.64 7.37
C GLY A 1002 -15.12 39.13 6.51
N LEU A 1003 -15.31 40.25 5.81
CA LEU A 1003 -14.44 40.81 4.76
C LEU A 1003 -12.93 40.75 5.04
N GLY A 1004 -12.17 40.22 4.07
CA GLY A 1004 -10.71 40.35 3.99
C GLY A 1004 -10.16 39.61 2.77
N GLU A 1005 -9.63 40.33 1.78
CA GLU A 1005 -8.96 39.74 0.62
C GLU A 1005 -7.48 39.40 0.92
N GLU A 1006 -6.90 38.64 -0.02
CA GLU A 1006 -5.47 38.47 -0.34
C GLU A 1006 -4.67 37.25 0.19
N ILE A 1007 -4.25 36.46 -0.81
CA ILE A 1007 -3.02 35.63 -0.89
C ILE A 1007 -3.05 34.30 -0.11
N GLU A 1008 -3.85 33.36 -0.62
CA GLU A 1008 -3.51 31.94 -0.52
C GLU A 1008 -2.24 31.62 -1.31
N ARG A 1009 -1.41 30.72 -0.79
CA ARG A 1009 -0.39 30.02 -1.58
C ARG A 1009 -1.01 28.79 -2.21
N GLN A 1010 -1.40 28.87 -3.48
CA GLN A 1010 -1.90 27.72 -4.24
C GLN A 1010 -0.91 26.54 -4.19
N GLU A 1011 -1.31 25.42 -3.59
CA GLU A 1011 -0.66 24.14 -3.85
C GLU A 1011 -1.03 23.69 -5.27
N LYS A 1012 -0.06 23.20 -6.05
CA LYS A 1012 -0.33 22.79 -7.44
C LYS A 1012 -1.00 21.41 -7.48
N PRO A 1013 -2.02 21.19 -8.33
CA PRO A 1013 -2.76 19.92 -8.41
C PRO A 1013 -1.86 18.69 -8.53
N TRP A 1014 -2.27 17.57 -7.93
CA TRP A 1014 -1.45 16.35 -7.81
C TRP A 1014 -0.87 15.84 -9.15
N TRP A 1015 -1.61 15.98 -10.26
CA TRP A 1015 -1.19 15.60 -11.61
C TRP A 1015 -0.08 16.48 -12.18
N TRP A 1016 0.11 17.71 -11.69
CA TRP A 1016 1.19 18.62 -12.08
C TRP A 1016 2.57 17.93 -11.97
N THR A 1017 2.73 17.16 -10.89
CA THR A 1017 3.93 16.39 -10.58
C THR A 1017 4.31 15.42 -11.70
N TYR A 1018 3.33 14.77 -12.34
CA TYR A 1018 3.53 13.75 -13.37
C TYR A 1018 4.19 14.34 -14.63
N PHE A 1019 3.68 15.48 -15.12
CA PHE A 1019 4.27 16.17 -16.28
C PHE A 1019 5.65 16.73 -15.94
N SER A 1020 5.82 17.33 -14.75
CA SER A 1020 7.12 17.89 -14.32
C SER A 1020 8.24 16.83 -14.21
N GLN A 1021 7.91 15.56 -13.96
CA GLN A 1021 8.88 14.47 -13.86
C GLN A 1021 9.15 13.76 -15.20
N SER A 1022 8.35 14.03 -16.24
CA SER A 1022 8.42 13.33 -17.53
C SER A 1022 9.51 13.86 -18.49
N GLY A 1023 10.27 14.88 -18.08
CA GLY A 1023 11.37 15.45 -18.88
C GLY A 1023 10.93 16.42 -19.98
N ILE A 1024 9.64 16.67 -20.10
CA ILE A 1024 9.02 17.69 -20.96
C ILE A 1024 8.82 18.97 -20.13
N THR A 1025 8.89 20.15 -20.75
CA THR A 1025 8.59 21.43 -20.09
C THR A 1025 7.19 21.38 -19.48
N PRO A 1026 7.02 21.66 -18.17
CA PRO A 1026 5.73 21.46 -17.51
C PRO A 1026 4.68 22.45 -18.05
N PRO A 1027 3.51 21.95 -18.50
CA PRO A 1027 2.52 22.76 -19.23
C PRO A 1027 1.71 23.66 -18.30
N ASN A 1028 2.26 24.83 -17.93
CA ASN A 1028 1.59 25.81 -17.04
C ASN A 1028 0.17 26.18 -17.52
N TRP A 1029 -0.11 26.11 -18.82
CA TRP A 1029 -1.41 26.38 -19.43
C TRP A 1029 -2.51 25.35 -19.09
N LEU A 1030 -2.19 24.20 -18.48
CA LEU A 1030 -3.18 23.25 -17.96
C LEU A 1030 -3.74 23.67 -16.59
N LEU A 1031 -3.10 24.59 -15.88
CA LEU A 1031 -3.58 25.08 -14.59
C LEU A 1031 -4.73 26.06 -14.84
N ARG A 1032 -5.92 25.77 -14.28
CA ARG A 1032 -7.11 26.64 -14.44
C ARG A 1032 -6.95 28.00 -13.74
N HIS A 1033 -6.11 28.04 -12.71
CA HIS A 1033 -5.72 29.22 -11.95
C HIS A 1033 -4.19 29.30 -11.93
N ILE A 1034 -3.63 30.51 -12.07
CA ILE A 1034 -2.19 30.80 -12.21
C ILE A 1034 -1.80 31.89 -11.20
#